data_AF-V6L2I8-F1
#
_entry.id   AF-V6L2I8-F1
#
_cell.length_a   1.000
_cell.length_b   1.000
_cell.length_c   1.000
_cell.angle_alpha   90.00
_cell.angle_beta   90.00
_cell.angle_gamma   90.00
#
_symmetry.space_group_name_H-M   'P 1'
#
loop_
_entity.id
_entity.type
_entity.pdbx_description
1 polymer ?
#
loop_
_entity_poly.entity_id
_entity_poly.type
_entity_poly.pdbx_seq_one_letter_code
_entity_poly.pdbx_strand_id
1 'polypeptide(L)'
;MAALTVREHLGVTGPLSSAELLRGLPSVEPYDRYSRRLTDIVTRTPHQPLPDKAAERALIDRECADLAAEHPELASHVALARAVIPSIPQVVTGRLAALELYFGGEVDELLSRIYAGNAVADHYNTMVAHVTENYVHSRVTEQPDRPVRVLEVGAGTGGTTGPVLERLTGLGRRVQYTFTDISSSYFRQARRRFASTDVSVEFTAFDLEQDPAEQNVGLGSYDLVIASNVVHATENIESATVRLRQLLVDGGLLLLNEITSNLDYPFLLFGMIPSWWACRDAERLPGTPLLAPDRWQRVLERGGFADSWVHAHDNGVPSEDDQSVIVARAPGAEASEPPAVPAPGRAAVQPAPAADPSAGQNPAGADAALRGRLREVVAAFLAVPEDAVGEETSFTALGVDSLGAIQLVRELETDFGKLPKVLLYEAGTVAALARELAGLAPEACARIAREATPLEAAARVTAGSAPVERARSGGEGASRDRVAIVGMAVRLPGARTTGGLWRNLLAGTDHMTEIPLDRWDWRPLAGDPHREEGRTNSKWGAFVDGVTEFDAEFFGISPREAEAMDPQQRLMLQTAWHAVEDAGHAPSSLHGSDTAVFVGATSHDYTAHLARVGRYREPYAVNGNAKTVLANRISFELGLHGPSEAVDTACSSSLTALHRAVRAVEDGECSGAIVGGVHLLLTADMYVALGQMGALSPDGKCRPFDRAANGFSRGEGAIAVYLKPLSHALADGDTVHALVRGSGVNHGGRSQSLPVPNPAAQASLISRVLRRSETDPRTIGYVEAHGTGTEVGDPIEMRGLRTAFAEHTEDAGRPTEAWCAVGSIKSNMGHLEAAAGLAGVAKAVLALRHRVIPPSINFRHVNPLLELEGSPFRIADHRQDWPHPTDRHGAALPRRAAVSAMGFGGSNAHVILEEYPDHAPRPASTAAAARNELFVLSARSRERLAVAARSLADHLDADTTATAAEVAHTLRSGREEMEWRLAVIADGLPQLVTALRRHLAEEAADGVFTGRALGGGTAAAAAEDLHGLARQWVAGQTVLETAPRPEQRVSLPGYPFAPDSFWAVTAEDDDGPVRREVGTSTDGSENEEIRELTALLDALSRGELTVEDVDLRLVRNEGMNS
;
A
#
# COMPACT_ATOMS: atom_id res chain seq x y z
N MET A 1 -57.29 -17.51 57.62
CA MET A 1 -57.70 -16.08 57.72
C MET A 1 -56.54 -15.34 58.35
N ALA A 2 -55.85 -14.38 57.77
CA ALA A 2 -55.84 -13.70 56.48
C ALA A 2 -54.35 -13.28 56.30
N ALA A 3 -53.70 -13.52 55.15
CA ALA A 3 -53.56 -12.55 54.05
C ALA A 3 -53.31 -11.11 54.51
N LEU A 4 -52.26 -10.49 53.93
CA LEU A 4 -51.84 -9.07 54.03
C LEU A 4 -51.03 -8.76 55.31
N THR A 5 -49.86 -8.11 55.30
CA THR A 5 -49.25 -7.22 54.30
C THR A 5 -47.79 -6.98 54.70
N VAL A 6 -46.82 -7.34 53.84
CA VAL A 6 -45.42 -6.87 53.93
C VAL A 6 -45.32 -5.45 53.36
N ARG A 7 -46.27 -4.59 53.74
CA ARG A 7 -46.37 -3.19 53.29
C ARG A 7 -45.76 -2.20 54.28
N GLU A 8 -45.15 -2.65 55.38
CA GLU A 8 -44.67 -1.75 56.45
C GLU A 8 -43.18 -1.94 56.84
N HIS A 9 -42.39 -2.77 56.15
CA HIS A 9 -40.95 -2.97 56.48
C HIS A 9 -39.95 -2.26 55.57
N LEU A 10 -40.40 -1.49 54.58
CA LEU A 10 -39.52 -0.78 53.65
C LEU A 10 -39.74 0.74 53.79
N GLY A 11 -39.52 1.28 54.99
CA GLY A 11 -39.46 2.72 55.20
C GLY A 11 -38.28 3.34 54.44
N VAL A 12 -38.41 3.47 53.12
CA VAL A 12 -37.41 4.08 52.23
C VAL A 12 -37.54 5.59 52.34
N THR A 13 -36.73 6.13 53.24
CA THR A 13 -36.13 7.47 53.15
C THR A 13 -34.73 7.38 53.74
N GLY A 14 -33.72 7.01 52.94
CA GLY A 14 -32.31 6.91 53.34
C GLY A 14 -31.45 6.05 52.38
N PRO A 15 -30.12 6.24 52.32
CA PRO A 15 -29.24 5.56 51.37
C PRO A 15 -29.11 4.05 51.66
N LEU A 16 -29.22 3.22 50.62
CA LEU A 16 -29.03 1.76 50.65
C LEU A 16 -27.63 1.39 51.18
N SER A 17 -27.55 0.53 52.21
CA SER A 17 -26.28 0.10 52.82
C SER A 17 -25.69 -1.15 52.14
N SER A 18 -24.36 -1.30 52.14
CA SER A 18 -23.65 -2.45 51.55
C SER A 18 -24.12 -3.81 52.10
N ALA A 19 -24.61 -3.87 53.35
CA ALA A 19 -25.12 -5.08 53.97
C ALA A 19 -26.50 -5.52 53.42
N GLU A 20 -27.24 -4.63 52.76
CA GLU A 20 -28.55 -4.94 52.18
C GLU A 20 -28.44 -5.49 50.75
N LEU A 21 -27.39 -5.10 50.02
CA LEU A 21 -27.13 -5.56 48.65
C LEU A 21 -26.58 -6.99 48.57
N LEU A 22 -26.02 -7.52 49.67
CA LEU A 22 -25.25 -8.77 49.69
C LEU A 22 -25.95 -9.96 50.38
N ARG A 23 -27.23 -9.81 50.76
CA ARG A 23 -27.95 -10.81 51.56
C ARG A 23 -28.32 -12.04 50.70
N GLY A 24 -27.66 -13.18 50.92
CA GLY A 24 -28.07 -14.50 50.40
C GLY A 24 -27.20 -15.12 49.30
N LEU A 25 -25.95 -14.68 49.13
CA LEU A 25 -25.02 -15.21 48.12
C LEU A 25 -24.41 -16.58 48.55
N PRO A 26 -24.29 -17.57 47.64
CA PRO A 26 -23.59 -18.83 47.90
C PRO A 26 -22.05 -18.70 47.81
N SER A 27 -21.29 -19.37 48.69
CA SER A 27 -19.82 -19.35 48.71
C SER A 27 -19.20 -20.25 47.62
N VAL A 28 -18.08 -19.81 47.02
CA VAL A 28 -17.28 -20.59 46.04
C VAL A 28 -15.79 -20.45 46.37
N GLU A 29 -14.96 -21.45 46.06
CA GLU A 29 -13.53 -21.45 46.39
C GLU A 29 -12.67 -20.57 45.44
N PRO A 30 -11.55 -19.97 45.93
CA PRO A 30 -10.71 -19.04 45.16
C PRO A 30 -9.90 -19.66 44.01
N TYR A 31 -9.53 -18.85 43.02
CA TYR A 31 -8.89 -19.29 41.77
C TYR A 31 -7.44 -19.78 41.95
N ASP A 32 -6.72 -19.24 42.93
CA ASP A 32 -5.33 -19.61 43.24
C ASP A 32 -5.17 -21.10 43.66
N ARG A 33 -6.19 -21.70 44.28
CA ARG A 33 -6.19 -23.14 44.56
C ARG A 33 -6.10 -23.97 43.27
N TYR A 34 -6.67 -23.48 42.18
CA TYR A 34 -6.72 -24.16 40.88
C TYR A 34 -5.44 -23.96 40.08
N SER A 35 -4.85 -22.76 40.14
CA SER A 35 -3.51 -22.49 39.57
C SER A 35 -2.46 -23.40 40.21
N ARG A 36 -2.42 -23.48 41.54
CA ARG A 36 -1.51 -24.39 42.27
C ARG A 36 -1.72 -25.85 41.90
N ARG A 37 -2.95 -26.29 41.61
CA ARG A 37 -3.27 -27.68 41.23
C ARG A 37 -2.86 -28.00 39.80
N LEU A 38 -3.03 -27.05 38.88
CA LEU A 38 -2.48 -27.12 37.51
C LEU A 38 -0.96 -27.21 37.55
N THR A 39 -0.29 -26.41 38.38
CA THR A 39 1.16 -26.50 38.61
C THR A 39 1.56 -27.86 39.18
N ASP A 40 0.79 -28.40 40.14
CA ASP A 40 1.01 -29.73 40.72
C ASP A 40 0.82 -30.88 39.71
N ILE A 41 0.01 -30.69 38.67
CA ILE A 41 -0.18 -31.64 37.56
C ILE A 41 0.97 -31.54 36.56
N VAL A 42 1.41 -30.32 36.26
CA VAL A 42 2.59 -30.07 35.41
C VAL A 42 3.84 -30.69 36.05
N THR A 43 4.02 -30.59 37.36
CA THR A 43 5.16 -31.20 38.08
C THR A 43 5.03 -32.72 38.27
N ARG A 44 3.83 -33.30 38.16
CA ARG A 44 3.61 -34.77 38.13
C ARG A 44 3.81 -35.40 36.76
N THR A 45 3.95 -34.59 35.71
CA THR A 45 4.28 -35.09 34.36
C THR A 45 5.66 -35.74 34.42
N PRO A 46 5.80 -37.03 34.10
CA PRO A 46 7.04 -37.74 34.35
C PRO A 46 8.20 -37.08 33.59
N HIS A 47 9.28 -36.75 34.32
CA HIS A 47 10.56 -36.27 33.76
C HIS A 47 11.28 -37.31 32.87
N GLN A 48 10.62 -38.42 32.50
CA GLN A 48 11.14 -39.37 31.54
C GLN A 48 10.57 -39.09 30.15
N PRO A 49 11.44 -39.00 29.12
CA PRO A 49 11.00 -38.73 27.76
C PRO A 49 10.05 -39.82 27.30
N LEU A 50 8.85 -39.41 26.88
CA LEU A 50 7.90 -40.29 26.21
C LEU A 50 8.47 -40.68 24.83
N PRO A 51 8.20 -41.91 24.35
CA PRO A 51 8.88 -42.47 23.19
C PRO A 51 8.57 -41.73 21.88
N ASP A 52 7.43 -41.04 21.79
CA ASP A 52 7.02 -40.23 20.65
C ASP A 52 5.93 -39.21 21.03
N LYS A 53 5.61 -38.32 20.07
CA LYS A 53 4.56 -37.29 20.23
C LYS A 53 3.14 -37.86 20.40
N ALA A 54 2.90 -39.10 19.98
CA ALA A 54 1.57 -39.71 20.13
C ALA A 54 1.36 -40.17 21.58
N ALA A 55 2.39 -40.69 22.23
CA ALA A 55 2.39 -41.02 23.66
C ALA A 55 2.25 -39.77 24.54
N GLU A 56 2.91 -38.67 24.17
CA GLU A 56 2.79 -37.36 24.81
C GLU A 56 1.36 -36.80 24.70
N ARG A 57 0.79 -36.82 23.49
CA ARG A 57 -0.59 -36.40 23.27
C ARG A 57 -1.60 -37.23 24.07
N ALA A 58 -1.41 -38.54 24.12
CA ALA A 58 -2.28 -39.45 24.88
C ALA A 58 -2.15 -39.27 26.40
N LEU A 59 -1.01 -38.84 26.92
CA LEU A 59 -0.85 -38.48 28.33
C LEU A 59 -1.60 -37.18 28.64
N ILE A 60 -1.35 -36.12 27.85
CA ILE A 60 -2.02 -34.83 28.00
C ILE A 60 -3.55 -35.00 27.92
N ASP A 61 -4.04 -35.81 26.98
CA ASP A 61 -5.48 -36.06 26.82
C ASP A 61 -6.09 -36.79 28.04
N ARG A 62 -5.34 -37.67 28.72
CA ARG A 62 -5.77 -38.32 29.97
C ARG A 62 -5.73 -37.37 31.15
N GLU A 63 -4.62 -36.65 31.36
CA GLU A 63 -4.47 -35.70 32.46
C GLU A 63 -5.51 -34.58 32.39
N CYS A 64 -5.81 -34.06 31.20
CA CYS A 64 -6.88 -33.09 31.05
C CYS A 64 -8.28 -33.68 31.31
N ALA A 65 -8.51 -34.95 30.99
CA ALA A 65 -9.78 -35.62 31.27
C ALA A 65 -9.94 -35.89 32.78
N ASP A 66 -8.88 -36.31 33.46
CA ASP A 66 -8.86 -36.52 34.91
C ASP A 66 -9.03 -35.18 35.65
N LEU A 67 -8.35 -34.11 35.21
CA LEU A 67 -8.53 -32.77 35.75
C LEU A 67 -9.97 -32.25 35.58
N ALA A 68 -10.58 -32.44 34.41
CA ALA A 68 -11.97 -32.04 34.19
C ALA A 68 -12.98 -32.90 34.98
N ALA A 69 -12.63 -34.14 35.34
CA ALA A 69 -13.47 -35.02 36.16
C ALA A 69 -13.34 -34.73 37.67
N GLU A 70 -12.12 -34.42 38.15
CA GLU A 70 -11.85 -34.04 39.54
C GLU A 70 -12.29 -32.59 39.84
N HIS A 71 -12.22 -31.71 38.84
CA HIS A 71 -12.59 -30.29 38.91
C HIS A 71 -13.55 -29.88 37.79
N PRO A 72 -14.83 -30.29 37.86
CA PRO A 72 -15.84 -29.95 36.86
C PRO A 72 -15.98 -28.44 36.59
N GLU A 73 -15.68 -27.60 37.59
CA GLU A 73 -15.67 -26.14 37.49
C GLU A 73 -14.62 -25.59 36.51
N LEU A 74 -13.53 -26.31 36.26
CA LEU A 74 -12.46 -25.93 35.33
C LEU A 74 -12.65 -26.53 33.93
N ALA A 75 -13.66 -27.37 33.72
CA ALA A 75 -13.84 -28.12 32.48
C ALA A 75 -13.85 -27.20 31.23
N SER A 76 -14.49 -26.03 31.30
CA SER A 76 -14.50 -25.05 30.21
C SER A 76 -13.10 -24.45 29.94
N HIS A 77 -12.35 -24.13 31.00
CA HIS A 77 -11.00 -23.58 30.91
C HIS A 77 -10.01 -24.61 30.37
N VAL A 78 -10.10 -25.85 30.83
CA VAL A 78 -9.28 -26.98 30.35
C VAL A 78 -9.59 -27.29 28.89
N ALA A 79 -10.86 -27.28 28.49
CA ALA A 79 -11.26 -27.49 27.10
C ALA A 79 -10.71 -26.41 26.17
N LEU A 80 -10.81 -25.13 26.57
CA LEU A 80 -10.25 -24.02 25.81
C LEU A 80 -8.72 -24.10 25.73
N ALA A 81 -8.04 -24.37 26.85
CA ALA A 81 -6.59 -24.54 26.88
C ALA A 81 -6.10 -25.66 25.94
N ARG A 82 -6.79 -26.80 25.89
CA ARG A 82 -6.46 -27.90 24.96
C ARG A 82 -6.61 -27.51 23.49
N ALA A 83 -7.54 -26.62 23.17
CA ALA A 83 -7.78 -26.16 21.82
C ALA A 83 -6.77 -25.07 21.40
N VAL A 84 -6.41 -24.18 22.33
CA VAL A 84 -5.60 -23.00 22.07
C VAL A 84 -4.10 -23.24 22.24
N ILE A 85 -3.67 -23.89 23.33
CA ILE A 85 -2.24 -24.06 23.67
C ILE A 85 -1.43 -24.74 22.55
N PRO A 86 -1.90 -25.83 21.91
CA PRO A 86 -1.15 -26.48 20.83
C PRO A 86 -0.93 -25.57 19.61
N SER A 87 -1.75 -24.54 19.47
CA SER A 87 -1.71 -23.58 18.37
C SER A 87 -0.84 -22.36 18.71
N ILE A 88 -0.46 -22.14 19.97
CA ILE A 88 0.42 -21.04 20.40
C ILE A 88 1.69 -20.96 19.55
N PRO A 89 2.43 -22.05 19.26
CA PRO A 89 3.61 -21.96 18.41
C PRO A 89 3.29 -21.47 17.00
N GLN A 90 2.12 -21.78 16.44
CA GLN A 90 1.71 -21.31 15.11
C GLN A 90 1.31 -19.84 15.16
N VAL A 91 0.67 -19.40 16.23
CA VAL A 91 0.28 -18.01 16.45
C VAL A 91 1.50 -17.12 16.69
N VAL A 92 2.37 -17.50 17.63
CA VAL A 92 3.62 -16.78 17.91
C VAL A 92 4.55 -16.78 16.70
N THR A 93 4.51 -17.81 15.84
CA THR A 93 5.31 -17.84 14.61
C THR A 93 4.63 -17.19 13.39
N GLY A 94 3.45 -16.60 13.55
CA GLY A 94 2.70 -15.91 12.49
C GLY A 94 2.12 -16.83 11.41
N ARG A 95 2.12 -18.14 11.64
CA ARG A 95 1.55 -19.17 10.75
C ARG A 95 0.04 -19.32 10.88
N LEU A 96 -0.53 -18.88 11.99
CA LEU A 96 -1.97 -18.82 12.27
C LEU A 96 -2.26 -17.48 12.92
N ALA A 97 -3.20 -16.69 12.43
CA ALA A 97 -3.55 -15.45 13.10
C ALA A 97 -4.24 -15.76 14.44
N ALA A 98 -3.90 -15.03 15.52
CA ALA A 98 -4.53 -15.24 16.83
C ALA A 98 -6.07 -15.11 16.73
N LEU A 99 -6.55 -14.07 16.05
CA LEU A 99 -7.99 -13.87 15.83
C LEU A 99 -8.64 -15.00 15.00
N GLU A 100 -7.91 -15.59 14.05
CA GLU A 100 -8.39 -16.75 13.28
C GLU A 100 -8.51 -17.99 14.16
N LEU A 101 -7.62 -18.17 15.16
CA LEU A 101 -7.70 -19.26 16.13
C LEU A 101 -8.91 -19.10 17.07
N TYR A 102 -9.16 -17.92 17.63
CA TYR A 102 -10.24 -17.73 18.61
C TYR A 102 -11.63 -17.66 17.99
N PHE A 103 -11.74 -17.10 16.78
CA PHE A 103 -13.02 -16.84 16.12
C PHE A 103 -13.26 -17.77 14.92
N GLY A 104 -12.58 -18.93 14.91
CA GLY A 104 -12.73 -19.98 13.91
C GLY A 104 -13.05 -21.34 14.54
N GLY A 105 -14.06 -22.04 14.01
CA GLY A 105 -14.35 -23.43 14.37
C GLY A 105 -14.85 -23.61 15.82
N GLU A 106 -14.34 -24.65 16.50
CA GLU A 106 -14.77 -25.08 17.85
C GLU A 106 -14.34 -24.11 18.97
N VAL A 107 -13.30 -23.29 18.74
CA VAL A 107 -12.72 -22.40 19.76
C VAL A 107 -13.67 -21.26 20.14
N ASP A 108 -14.46 -20.75 19.20
CA ASP A 108 -15.45 -19.67 19.44
C ASP A 108 -16.56 -20.13 20.41
N GLU A 109 -17.04 -21.37 20.25
CA GLU A 109 -18.00 -21.97 21.17
C GLU A 109 -17.40 -22.23 22.56
N LEU A 110 -16.13 -22.63 22.63
CA LEU A 110 -15.41 -22.83 23.89
C LEU A 110 -15.15 -21.50 24.62
N LEU A 111 -14.82 -20.44 23.87
CA LEU A 111 -14.63 -19.09 24.38
C LEU A 111 -15.91 -18.57 25.07
N SER A 112 -17.07 -18.80 24.45
CA SER A 112 -18.37 -18.44 25.05
C SER A 112 -18.63 -19.11 26.41
N ARG A 113 -18.11 -20.33 26.62
CA ARG A 113 -18.25 -21.08 27.88
C ARG A 113 -17.32 -20.61 29.00
N ILE A 114 -16.36 -19.74 28.70
CA ILE A 114 -15.54 -19.07 29.72
C ILE A 114 -16.34 -17.97 30.41
N TYR A 115 -17.18 -17.25 29.66
CA TYR A 115 -17.94 -16.11 30.16
C TYR A 115 -19.34 -16.48 30.70
N ALA A 116 -19.81 -17.71 30.48
CA ALA A 116 -21.07 -18.23 31.01
C ALA A 116 -21.11 -19.78 31.04
N GLY A 117 -21.92 -20.36 31.94
CA GLY A 117 -22.12 -21.80 32.01
C GLY A 117 -20.98 -22.56 32.69
N ASN A 118 -20.19 -21.86 33.52
CA ASN A 118 -19.20 -22.44 34.41
C ASN A 118 -19.31 -21.79 35.79
N ALA A 119 -18.91 -22.52 36.84
CA ALA A 119 -19.18 -22.13 38.22
C ALA A 119 -18.61 -20.76 38.60
N VAL A 120 -17.46 -20.36 38.04
CA VAL A 120 -16.83 -19.08 38.37
C VAL A 120 -17.53 -17.93 37.67
N ALA A 121 -17.68 -17.99 36.35
CA ALA A 121 -18.38 -16.94 35.61
C ALA A 121 -19.83 -16.79 36.08
N ASP A 122 -20.53 -17.90 36.33
CA ASP A 122 -21.90 -17.88 36.82
C ASP A 122 -22.00 -17.30 38.23
N HIS A 123 -20.99 -17.50 39.09
CA HIS A 123 -20.95 -16.88 40.43
C HIS A 123 -20.88 -15.35 40.34
N TYR A 124 -19.89 -14.80 39.62
CA TYR A 124 -19.74 -13.34 39.47
C TYR A 124 -20.89 -12.71 38.69
N ASN A 125 -21.37 -13.37 37.63
CA ASN A 125 -22.57 -12.93 36.91
C ASN A 125 -23.82 -12.94 37.80
N THR A 126 -23.95 -13.92 38.72
CA THR A 126 -25.03 -13.95 39.71
C THR A 126 -24.94 -12.79 40.69
N MET A 127 -23.73 -12.41 41.13
CA MET A 127 -23.55 -11.24 41.98
C MET A 127 -23.94 -9.94 41.27
N VAL A 128 -23.51 -9.76 40.01
CA VAL A 128 -23.91 -8.61 39.17
C VAL A 128 -25.43 -8.58 39.01
N ALA A 129 -26.05 -9.73 38.72
CA ALA A 129 -27.50 -9.85 38.57
C ALA A 129 -28.25 -9.53 39.88
N HIS A 130 -27.72 -9.95 41.03
CA HIS A 130 -28.35 -9.69 42.32
C HIS A 130 -28.27 -8.20 42.72
N VAL A 131 -27.10 -7.57 42.53
CA VAL A 131 -26.95 -6.13 42.80
C VAL A 131 -27.85 -5.32 41.86
N THR A 132 -27.91 -5.72 40.58
CA THR A 132 -28.81 -5.13 39.58
C THR A 132 -30.28 -5.27 39.99
N GLU A 133 -30.70 -6.47 40.38
CA GLU A 133 -32.07 -6.75 40.84
C GLU A 133 -32.46 -5.85 42.00
N ASN A 134 -31.63 -5.78 43.05
CA ASN A 134 -31.91 -4.99 44.24
C ASN A 134 -31.99 -3.49 43.94
N TYR A 135 -31.05 -2.97 43.14
CA TYR A 135 -31.04 -1.57 42.76
C TYR A 135 -32.24 -1.19 41.89
N VAL A 136 -32.53 -2.00 40.87
CA VAL A 136 -33.67 -1.76 39.97
C VAL A 136 -34.99 -1.83 40.73
N HIS A 137 -35.18 -2.81 41.62
CA HIS A 137 -36.40 -2.90 42.44
C HIS A 137 -36.58 -1.69 43.35
N SER A 138 -35.49 -1.20 43.96
CA SER A 138 -35.51 0.03 44.76
C SER A 138 -35.92 1.23 43.91
N ARG A 139 -35.32 1.43 42.73
CA ARG A 139 -35.65 2.54 41.83
C ARG A 139 -37.06 2.48 41.27
N VAL A 140 -37.54 1.30 40.89
CA VAL A 140 -38.94 1.09 40.46
C VAL A 140 -39.92 1.40 41.61
N THR A 141 -39.53 1.16 42.86
CA THR A 141 -40.37 1.47 44.03
C THR A 141 -40.38 2.98 44.32
N GLU A 142 -39.22 3.64 44.21
CA GLU A 142 -39.07 5.08 44.41
C GLU A 142 -39.74 5.91 43.29
N GLN A 143 -39.70 5.41 42.05
CA GLN A 143 -40.16 6.11 40.85
C GLN A 143 -41.00 5.18 39.96
N PRO A 144 -42.22 4.78 40.39
CA PRO A 144 -43.02 3.77 39.70
C PRO A 144 -43.46 4.15 38.28
N ASP A 145 -43.48 5.45 37.97
CA ASP A 145 -43.92 6.00 36.68
C ASP A 145 -42.77 6.19 35.68
N ARG A 146 -41.51 5.95 36.08
CA ARG A 146 -40.33 6.06 35.21
C ARG A 146 -39.65 4.69 35.05
N PRO A 147 -39.42 4.20 33.82
CA PRO A 147 -38.66 2.98 33.63
C PRO A 147 -37.20 3.18 34.07
N VAL A 148 -36.67 2.20 34.78
CA VAL A 148 -35.24 2.16 35.15
C VAL A 148 -34.45 1.76 33.91
N ARG A 149 -33.47 2.60 33.54
CA ARG A 149 -32.66 2.40 32.33
C ARG A 149 -31.31 1.78 32.69
N VAL A 150 -31.05 0.59 32.17
CA VAL A 150 -29.81 -0.17 32.39
C VAL A 150 -29.04 -0.23 31.07
N LEU A 151 -27.75 0.12 31.10
CA LEU A 151 -26.83 -0.04 29.97
C LEU A 151 -25.80 -1.12 30.29
N GLU A 152 -25.57 -2.06 29.39
CA GLU A 152 -24.46 -3.01 29.48
C GLU A 152 -23.44 -2.70 28.38
N VAL A 153 -22.20 -2.40 28.77
CA VAL A 153 -21.07 -2.08 27.91
C VAL A 153 -20.25 -3.35 27.65
N GLY A 154 -20.01 -3.68 26.38
CA GLY A 154 -19.24 -4.86 26.00
C GLY A 154 -19.95 -6.18 26.34
N ALA A 155 -21.25 -6.26 26.08
CA ALA A 155 -22.09 -7.38 26.48
C ALA A 155 -21.76 -8.71 25.73
N GLY A 156 -21.06 -8.65 24.59
CA GLY A 156 -20.48 -9.80 23.89
C GLY A 156 -21.47 -10.94 23.65
N THR A 157 -21.18 -12.12 24.22
CA THR A 157 -22.01 -13.33 24.08
C THR A 157 -23.29 -13.33 24.94
N GLY A 158 -23.50 -12.28 25.74
CA GLY A 158 -24.62 -12.13 26.66
C GLY A 158 -24.49 -12.95 27.94
N GLY A 159 -23.27 -13.26 28.37
CA GLY A 159 -22.99 -14.07 29.57
C GLY A 159 -23.48 -13.42 30.86
N THR A 160 -23.25 -12.12 31.03
CA THR A 160 -23.80 -11.33 32.15
C THR A 160 -25.25 -10.93 31.91
N THR A 161 -25.61 -10.57 30.66
CA THR A 161 -26.97 -10.20 30.26
C THR A 161 -28.03 -11.24 30.66
N GLY A 162 -27.77 -12.53 30.45
CA GLY A 162 -28.75 -13.59 30.71
C GLY A 162 -29.23 -13.64 32.16
N PRO A 163 -28.34 -13.90 33.13
CA PRO A 163 -28.68 -13.90 34.57
C PRO A 163 -29.32 -12.59 35.04
N VAL A 164 -28.87 -11.44 34.52
CA VAL A 164 -29.46 -10.12 34.85
C VAL A 164 -30.91 -10.05 34.38
N LEU A 165 -31.19 -10.37 33.10
CA LEU A 165 -32.55 -10.34 32.56
C LEU A 165 -33.46 -11.37 33.23
N GLU A 166 -32.95 -12.55 33.58
CA GLU A 166 -33.72 -13.57 34.31
C GLU A 166 -34.22 -13.03 35.66
N ARG A 167 -33.37 -12.32 36.41
CA ARG A 167 -33.73 -11.71 37.70
C ARG A 167 -34.68 -10.52 37.58
N LEU A 168 -34.68 -9.85 36.43
CA LEU A 168 -35.56 -8.71 36.16
C LEU A 168 -36.91 -9.13 35.56
N THR A 169 -37.12 -10.43 35.32
CA THR A 169 -38.37 -11.00 34.79
C THR A 169 -39.58 -10.59 35.65
N GLY A 170 -40.66 -10.16 35.01
CA GLY A 170 -41.89 -9.70 35.68
C GLY A 170 -41.91 -8.20 35.98
N LEU A 171 -40.82 -7.47 35.72
CA LEU A 171 -40.80 -6.00 35.78
C LEU A 171 -41.34 -5.37 34.49
N GLY A 172 -41.29 -6.07 33.37
CA GLY A 172 -41.87 -5.66 32.09
C GLY A 172 -41.40 -4.28 31.63
N ARG A 173 -42.36 -3.40 31.27
CA ARG A 173 -42.10 -2.03 30.80
C ARG A 173 -41.49 -1.09 31.87
N ARG A 174 -41.31 -1.55 33.10
CA ARG A 174 -40.68 -0.75 34.18
C ARG A 174 -39.16 -0.77 34.10
N VAL A 175 -38.58 -1.57 33.20
CA VAL A 175 -37.13 -1.63 32.95
C VAL A 175 -36.87 -1.57 31.45
N GLN A 176 -35.88 -0.77 31.08
CA GLN A 176 -35.35 -0.70 29.72
C GLN A 176 -33.87 -1.09 29.78
N TYR A 177 -33.52 -2.18 29.11
CA TYR A 177 -32.16 -2.70 29.05
C TYR A 177 -31.53 -2.36 27.70
N THR A 178 -30.36 -1.75 27.69
CA THR A 178 -29.62 -1.44 26.47
C THR A 178 -28.38 -2.33 26.44
N PHE A 179 -28.38 -3.30 25.54
CA PHE A 179 -27.27 -4.20 25.23
C PHE A 179 -26.33 -3.52 24.23
N THR A 180 -25.05 -3.37 24.57
CA THR A 180 -24.08 -2.77 23.66
C THR A 180 -22.80 -3.56 23.50
N ASP A 181 -22.21 -3.45 22.32
CA ASP A 181 -20.90 -4.03 21.97
C ASP A 181 -20.25 -3.17 20.88
N ILE A 182 -18.93 -3.27 20.72
CA ILE A 182 -18.19 -2.56 19.67
C ILE A 182 -18.59 -3.11 18.29
N SER A 183 -18.86 -4.42 18.20
CA SER A 183 -19.30 -5.09 16.97
C SER A 183 -20.77 -5.54 17.06
N SER A 184 -21.56 -5.26 16.02
CA SER A 184 -22.95 -5.74 15.95
C SER A 184 -23.07 -7.25 15.69
N SER A 185 -21.95 -7.96 15.50
CA SER A 185 -21.89 -9.38 15.16
C SER A 185 -22.64 -10.28 16.16
N TYR A 186 -22.63 -9.93 17.46
CA TYR A 186 -23.32 -10.68 18.51
C TYR A 186 -24.83 -10.39 18.60
N PHE A 187 -25.33 -9.29 18.01
CA PHE A 187 -26.70 -8.84 18.21
C PHE A 187 -27.74 -9.83 17.69
N ARG A 188 -27.45 -10.50 16.56
CA ARG A 188 -28.37 -11.49 15.99
C ARG A 188 -28.61 -12.66 16.94
N GLN A 189 -27.54 -13.19 17.53
CA GLN A 189 -27.62 -14.31 18.47
C GLN A 189 -28.24 -13.88 19.79
N ALA A 190 -27.84 -12.72 20.32
CA ALA A 190 -28.40 -12.16 21.55
C ALA A 190 -29.90 -11.86 21.42
N ARG A 191 -30.34 -11.25 20.31
CA ARG A 191 -31.77 -11.01 20.01
C ARG A 191 -32.58 -12.30 20.01
N ARG A 192 -32.05 -13.40 19.45
CA ARG A 192 -32.72 -14.71 19.47
C ARG A 192 -32.75 -15.30 20.87
N ARG A 193 -31.65 -15.23 21.61
CA ARG A 193 -31.50 -15.77 22.97
C ARG A 193 -32.45 -15.09 23.96
N PHE A 194 -32.62 -13.77 23.83
CA PHE A 194 -33.41 -12.97 24.77
C PHE A 194 -34.79 -12.59 24.23
N ALA A 195 -35.23 -13.13 23.09
CA ALA A 195 -36.54 -12.84 22.49
C ALA A 195 -37.73 -13.18 23.39
N SER A 196 -37.55 -14.08 24.36
CA SER A 196 -38.60 -14.57 25.26
C SER A 196 -38.70 -13.81 26.59
N THR A 197 -37.83 -12.84 26.87
CA THR A 197 -37.93 -12.02 28.09
C THR A 197 -39.06 -11.00 27.97
N ASP A 198 -39.69 -10.65 29.10
CA ASP A 198 -40.71 -9.60 29.17
C ASP A 198 -40.11 -8.19 29.39
N VAL A 199 -38.80 -8.11 29.67
CA VAL A 199 -38.04 -6.85 29.79
C VAL A 199 -37.71 -6.31 28.39
N SER A 200 -37.82 -4.99 28.20
CA SER A 200 -37.48 -4.35 26.92
C SER A 200 -35.97 -4.30 26.71
N VAL A 201 -35.45 -5.03 25.72
CA VAL A 201 -34.01 -5.05 25.37
C VAL A 201 -33.76 -4.32 24.04
N GLU A 202 -33.00 -3.23 24.11
CA GLU A 202 -32.49 -2.47 22.97
C GLU A 202 -31.05 -2.86 22.68
N PHE A 203 -30.66 -2.82 21.40
CA PHE A 203 -29.31 -3.19 20.97
C PHE A 203 -28.70 -1.98 20.25
N THR A 204 -27.48 -1.60 20.63
CA THR A 204 -26.81 -0.42 20.07
C THR A 204 -25.30 -0.66 20.06
N ALA A 205 -24.62 -0.31 18.97
CA ALA A 205 -23.16 -0.38 18.93
C ALA A 205 -22.58 0.75 19.79
N PHE A 206 -21.62 0.44 20.65
CA PHE A 206 -20.99 1.43 21.53
C PHE A 206 -19.53 1.07 21.79
N ASP A 207 -18.65 2.01 21.45
CA ASP A 207 -17.22 1.97 21.71
C ASP A 207 -16.86 2.90 22.87
N LEU A 208 -16.45 2.31 24.00
CA LEU A 208 -16.07 3.05 25.21
C LEU A 208 -14.80 3.91 25.01
N GLU A 209 -14.01 3.65 23.97
CA GLU A 209 -12.82 4.42 23.63
C GLU A 209 -13.15 5.77 22.94
N GLN A 210 -14.37 5.89 22.42
CA GLN A 210 -14.86 7.08 21.72
C GLN A 210 -15.79 7.91 22.61
N ASP A 211 -16.04 9.18 22.23
CA ASP A 211 -16.93 10.05 22.99
C ASP A 211 -18.38 9.50 22.94
N PRO A 212 -19.04 9.22 24.09
CA PRO A 212 -20.41 8.72 24.08
C PRO A 212 -21.42 9.70 23.46
N ALA A 213 -21.15 11.01 23.48
CA ALA A 213 -21.99 12.03 22.88
C ALA A 213 -22.12 11.87 21.36
N GLU A 214 -21.07 11.36 20.71
CA GLU A 214 -21.00 11.20 19.26
C GLU A 214 -21.61 9.87 18.78
N GLN A 215 -21.91 8.95 19.71
CA GLN A 215 -22.35 7.58 19.42
C GLN A 215 -23.85 7.34 19.67
N ASN A 216 -24.64 8.42 19.83
CA ASN A 216 -26.08 8.37 20.13
C ASN A 216 -26.44 7.57 21.41
N VAL A 217 -25.49 7.39 22.33
CA VAL A 217 -25.76 6.81 23.66
C VAL A 217 -26.02 7.97 24.62
N GLY A 218 -27.22 8.00 25.20
CA GLY A 218 -27.68 9.18 25.95
C GLY A 218 -26.84 9.47 27.19
N LEU A 219 -26.19 10.64 27.21
CA LEU A 219 -25.49 11.14 28.40
C LEU A 219 -26.46 11.40 29.56
N GLY A 220 -26.03 11.09 30.77
CA GLY A 220 -26.78 11.31 32.01
C GLY A 220 -28.16 10.66 31.99
N SER A 221 -28.30 9.53 31.31
CA SER A 221 -29.61 8.99 30.93
C SER A 221 -29.87 7.58 31.44
N TYR A 222 -28.85 6.92 32.00
CA TYR A 222 -28.93 5.58 32.56
C TYR A 222 -28.89 5.61 34.09
N ASP A 223 -29.74 4.80 34.71
CA ASP A 223 -29.79 4.61 36.16
C ASP A 223 -28.69 3.67 36.65
N LEU A 224 -28.35 2.70 35.80
CA LEU A 224 -27.36 1.66 36.04
C LEU A 224 -26.53 1.42 34.77
N VAL A 225 -25.21 1.38 34.89
CA VAL A 225 -24.29 0.94 33.84
C VAL A 225 -23.56 -0.30 34.34
N ILE A 226 -23.52 -1.35 33.53
CA ILE A 226 -22.84 -2.63 33.79
C ILE A 226 -21.70 -2.75 32.79
N ALA A 227 -20.50 -3.09 33.25
CA ALA A 227 -19.35 -3.37 32.40
C ALA A 227 -18.61 -4.61 32.95
N SER A 228 -18.64 -5.71 32.19
CA SER A 228 -18.03 -6.99 32.61
C SER A 228 -16.82 -7.30 31.74
N ASN A 229 -15.62 -7.36 32.34
CA ASN A 229 -14.36 -7.73 31.70
C ASN A 229 -14.08 -6.94 30.41
N VAL A 230 -14.39 -5.64 30.40
CA VAL A 230 -14.30 -4.78 29.21
C VAL A 230 -13.47 -3.54 29.48
N VAL A 231 -13.46 -3.03 30.70
CA VAL A 231 -12.79 -1.76 31.01
C VAL A 231 -11.28 -1.97 31.10
N HIS A 232 -10.83 -3.14 31.56
CA HIS A 232 -9.40 -3.48 31.56
C HIS A 232 -8.77 -3.50 30.16
N ALA A 233 -9.56 -3.84 29.12
CA ALA A 233 -9.10 -3.95 27.74
C ALA A 233 -9.01 -2.60 26.99
N THR A 234 -9.32 -1.49 27.65
CA THR A 234 -9.19 -0.13 27.08
C THR A 234 -7.77 0.40 27.16
N GLU A 235 -7.37 1.26 26.21
CA GLU A 235 -6.07 1.94 26.16
C GLU A 235 -5.82 2.78 27.41
N ASN A 236 -6.87 3.42 27.95
CA ASN A 236 -6.78 4.29 29.12
C ASN A 236 -8.00 4.14 30.05
N ILE A 237 -7.82 3.51 31.21
CA ILE A 237 -8.93 3.27 32.15
C ILE A 237 -9.49 4.56 32.73
N GLU A 238 -8.66 5.57 33.04
CA GLU A 238 -9.17 6.81 33.62
C GLU A 238 -10.15 7.50 32.66
N SER A 239 -9.83 7.51 31.37
CA SER A 239 -10.71 8.05 30.33
C SER A 239 -11.98 7.21 30.18
N ALA A 240 -11.87 5.89 30.25
CA ALA A 240 -13.01 4.97 30.21
C ALA A 240 -13.95 5.19 31.41
N THR A 241 -13.43 5.32 32.65
CA THR A 241 -14.25 5.57 33.84
C THR A 241 -14.93 6.94 33.81
N VAL A 242 -14.26 7.98 33.29
CA VAL A 242 -14.88 9.30 33.06
C VAL A 242 -16.07 9.19 32.10
N ARG A 243 -15.92 8.45 31.00
CA ARG A 243 -17.02 8.25 30.03
C ARG A 243 -18.17 7.44 30.61
N LEU A 244 -17.88 6.37 31.36
CA LEU A 244 -18.91 5.61 32.08
C LEU A 244 -19.66 6.50 33.08
N ARG A 245 -18.97 7.42 33.75
CA ARG A 245 -19.60 8.39 34.65
C ARG A 245 -20.55 9.33 33.91
N GLN A 246 -20.20 9.79 32.71
CA GLN A 246 -21.03 10.69 31.90
C GLN A 246 -22.35 10.05 31.45
N LEU A 247 -22.44 8.72 31.39
CA LEU A 247 -23.66 8.00 30.99
C LEU A 247 -24.70 7.93 32.12
N LEU A 248 -24.26 8.03 33.37
CA LEU A 248 -25.09 7.87 34.55
C LEU A 248 -25.82 9.15 34.95
N VAL A 249 -27.11 9.00 35.30
CA VAL A 249 -27.87 10.04 36.04
C VAL A 249 -27.19 10.36 37.37
N ASP A 250 -27.52 11.51 37.96
CA ASP A 250 -27.08 11.85 39.31
C ASP A 250 -27.53 10.79 40.33
N GLY A 251 -26.60 10.32 41.15
CA GLY A 251 -26.85 9.19 42.07
C GLY A 251 -27.03 7.82 41.40
N GLY A 252 -26.81 7.70 40.08
CA GLY A 252 -26.76 6.43 39.33
C GLY A 252 -25.61 5.51 39.76
N LEU A 253 -25.69 4.23 39.40
CA LEU A 253 -24.69 3.23 39.77
C LEU A 253 -23.93 2.66 38.57
N LEU A 254 -22.61 2.51 38.71
CA LEU A 254 -21.76 1.70 37.85
C LEU A 254 -21.48 0.36 38.54
N LEU A 255 -21.65 -0.75 37.82
CA LEU A 255 -21.24 -2.09 38.21
C LEU A 255 -20.14 -2.57 37.28
N LEU A 256 -18.95 -2.75 37.83
CA LEU A 256 -17.84 -3.40 37.14
C LEU A 256 -17.73 -4.83 37.62
N ASN A 257 -17.49 -5.76 36.70
CA ASN A 257 -17.11 -7.13 37.00
C ASN A 257 -15.78 -7.40 36.31
N GLU A 258 -14.68 -7.35 37.05
CA GLU A 258 -13.33 -7.29 36.48
C GLU A 258 -12.40 -8.29 37.18
N ILE A 259 -11.51 -8.90 36.42
CA ILE A 259 -10.38 -9.67 36.97
C ILE A 259 -9.44 -8.68 37.66
N THR A 260 -9.12 -8.92 38.93
CA THR A 260 -8.41 -7.95 39.78
C THR A 260 -7.08 -8.44 40.33
N SER A 261 -6.67 -9.67 40.02
CA SER A 261 -5.36 -10.21 40.38
C SER A 261 -4.56 -10.64 39.15
N ASN A 262 -3.27 -10.88 39.36
CA ASN A 262 -2.43 -11.43 38.32
C ASN A 262 -2.65 -12.95 38.23
N LEU A 263 -3.37 -13.40 37.22
CA LEU A 263 -3.55 -14.81 36.91
C LEU A 263 -2.62 -15.16 35.75
N ASP A 264 -1.79 -16.20 35.88
CA ASP A 264 -0.85 -16.55 34.79
C ASP A 264 -1.56 -17.19 33.58
N TYR A 265 -2.69 -17.88 33.80
CA TYR A 265 -3.38 -18.63 32.76
C TYR A 265 -4.13 -17.76 31.72
N PRO A 266 -4.77 -16.61 32.05
CA PRO A 266 -5.38 -15.71 31.06
C PRO A 266 -4.36 -15.11 30.10
N PHE A 267 -3.09 -14.93 30.44
CA PHE A 267 -2.09 -14.52 29.45
C PHE A 267 -1.82 -15.59 28.42
N LEU A 268 -1.76 -16.86 28.85
CA LEU A 268 -1.60 -18.00 27.94
C LEU A 268 -2.84 -18.17 27.04
N LEU A 269 -4.03 -17.84 27.55
CA LEU A 269 -5.29 -18.02 26.84
C LEU A 269 -5.82 -16.78 26.11
N PHE A 270 -5.39 -15.57 26.41
CA PHE A 270 -5.92 -14.33 25.81
C PHE A 270 -4.83 -13.33 25.46
N GLY A 271 -3.62 -13.47 26.01
CA GLY A 271 -2.48 -12.60 25.72
C GLY A 271 -1.97 -12.70 24.26
N MET A 272 -2.48 -13.62 23.46
CA MET A 272 -2.23 -13.65 22.01
C MET A 272 -3.16 -12.72 21.22
N ILE A 273 -4.25 -12.24 21.83
CA ILE A 273 -5.20 -11.34 21.19
C ILE A 273 -4.59 -9.93 21.21
N PRO A 274 -4.38 -9.28 20.05
CA PRO A 274 -3.67 -7.99 20.00
C PRO A 274 -4.26 -6.89 20.89
N SER A 275 -5.58 -6.86 21.08
CA SER A 275 -6.27 -5.89 21.94
C SER A 275 -6.06 -6.12 23.44
N TRP A 276 -5.60 -7.31 23.87
CA TRP A 276 -5.33 -7.60 25.28
C TRP A 276 -4.25 -6.69 25.89
N TRP A 277 -3.33 -6.20 25.05
CA TRP A 277 -2.20 -5.35 25.45
C TRP A 277 -2.35 -3.88 25.04
N ALA A 278 -3.58 -3.42 24.76
CA ALA A 278 -3.82 -2.06 24.28
C ALA A 278 -3.50 -0.96 25.33
N CYS A 279 -3.32 -1.32 26.60
CA CYS A 279 -3.12 -0.38 27.71
C CYS A 279 -1.87 0.52 27.55
N ARG A 280 -2.04 1.83 27.80
CA ARG A 280 -0.97 2.85 27.77
C ARG A 280 -0.79 3.61 29.09
N ASP A 281 -1.65 3.34 30.09
CA ASP A 281 -1.60 3.99 31.40
C ASP A 281 -0.76 3.22 32.43
N ALA A 282 -0.25 3.93 33.44
CA ALA A 282 0.74 3.42 34.40
C ALA A 282 0.13 2.78 35.67
N GLU A 283 -1.20 2.77 35.82
CA GLU A 283 -1.86 2.30 37.06
C GLU A 283 -2.05 0.76 37.09
N ARG A 284 -1.72 0.06 35.99
CA ARG A 284 -1.87 -1.40 35.84
C ARG A 284 -0.96 -2.20 36.76
N LEU A 285 -1.37 -3.43 37.07
CA LEU A 285 -0.49 -4.41 37.69
C LEU A 285 0.71 -4.69 36.76
N PRO A 286 1.94 -4.82 37.29
CA PRO A 286 3.11 -5.07 36.45
C PRO A 286 2.93 -6.30 35.55
N GLY A 287 3.15 -6.14 34.25
CA GLY A 287 3.07 -7.24 33.28
C GLY A 287 1.65 -7.66 32.88
N THR A 288 0.61 -6.90 33.25
CA THR A 288 -0.79 -7.24 32.96
C THR A 288 -1.62 -6.01 32.58
N PRO A 289 -2.74 -6.17 31.85
CA PRO A 289 -3.69 -5.08 31.63
C PRO A 289 -4.65 -4.87 32.84
N LEU A 290 -4.47 -5.59 33.95
CA LEU A 290 -5.44 -5.66 35.05
C LEU A 290 -5.11 -4.66 36.17
N LEU A 291 -6.11 -4.32 37.01
CA LEU A 291 -5.94 -3.47 38.18
C LEU A 291 -6.34 -4.20 39.46
N ALA A 292 -5.56 -4.02 40.52
CA ALA A 292 -5.95 -4.45 41.85
C ALA A 292 -7.13 -3.63 42.39
N PRO A 293 -7.91 -4.18 43.32
CA PRO A 293 -9.13 -3.54 43.82
C PRO A 293 -8.93 -2.13 44.40
N ASP A 294 -7.83 -1.88 45.11
CA ASP A 294 -7.50 -0.57 45.66
C ASP A 294 -7.22 0.47 44.55
N ARG A 295 -6.64 0.03 43.43
CA ARG A 295 -6.35 0.89 42.28
C ARG A 295 -7.63 1.24 41.53
N TRP A 296 -8.54 0.27 41.38
CA TRP A 296 -9.87 0.53 40.84
C TRP A 296 -10.62 1.62 41.62
N GLN A 297 -10.61 1.55 42.95
CA GLN A 297 -11.24 2.60 43.78
C GLN A 297 -10.63 3.99 43.52
N ARG A 298 -9.30 4.09 43.45
CA ARG A 298 -8.60 5.36 43.14
C ARG A 298 -8.92 5.90 41.74
N VAL A 299 -9.07 5.02 40.75
CA VAL A 299 -9.38 5.44 39.38
C VAL A 299 -10.85 5.82 39.24
N LEU A 300 -11.76 5.17 39.96
CA LEU A 300 -13.17 5.56 40.02
C LEU A 300 -13.35 6.91 40.72
N GLU A 301 -12.62 7.16 41.80
CA GLU A 301 -12.62 8.48 42.47
C GLU A 301 -12.16 9.59 41.50
N ARG A 302 -11.03 9.37 40.80
CA ARG A 302 -10.55 10.29 39.75
C ARG A 302 -11.52 10.44 38.58
N GLY A 303 -12.26 9.38 38.25
CA GLY A 303 -13.29 9.35 37.22
C GLY A 303 -14.59 10.09 37.59
N GLY A 304 -14.67 10.70 38.78
CA GLY A 304 -15.81 11.51 39.21
C GLY A 304 -16.94 10.75 39.88
N PHE A 305 -16.65 9.57 40.44
CA PHE A 305 -17.57 8.84 41.32
C PHE A 305 -17.40 9.29 42.77
N ALA A 306 -18.51 9.41 43.50
CA ALA A 306 -18.53 9.92 44.87
C ALA A 306 -18.18 8.84 45.91
N ASP A 307 -18.65 7.61 45.68
CA ASP A 307 -18.39 6.45 46.53
C ASP A 307 -18.09 5.23 45.65
N SER A 308 -17.22 4.32 46.10
CA SER A 308 -17.03 3.01 45.48
C SER A 308 -16.79 1.91 46.51
N TRP A 309 -17.33 0.72 46.23
CA TRP A 309 -17.23 -0.47 47.07
C TRP A 309 -16.74 -1.64 46.23
N VAL A 310 -15.71 -2.33 46.71
CA VAL A 310 -15.25 -3.59 46.10
C VAL A 310 -15.88 -4.73 46.86
N HIS A 311 -16.52 -5.64 46.13
CA HIS A 311 -16.98 -6.91 46.66
C HIS A 311 -16.02 -8.03 46.21
N ALA A 312 -15.18 -8.43 47.16
CA ALA A 312 -14.45 -9.70 47.19
C ALA A 312 -15.04 -10.56 48.32
N HIS A 313 -14.87 -11.87 48.27
CA HIS A 313 -15.51 -12.89 49.09
C HIS A 313 -15.58 -12.52 50.59
N ASP A 314 -16.77 -12.57 51.17
CA ASP A 314 -17.02 -12.23 52.57
C ASP A 314 -16.58 -13.39 53.47
N ASN A 315 -15.39 -13.30 54.08
CA ASN A 315 -14.96 -14.22 55.16
C ASN A 315 -13.97 -13.60 56.17
N GLY A 316 -13.76 -12.28 56.17
CA GLY A 316 -12.92 -11.61 57.18
C GLY A 316 -11.43 -11.98 57.17
N VAL A 317 -10.94 -12.60 56.08
CA VAL A 317 -9.53 -12.78 55.75
C VAL A 317 -9.22 -11.85 54.57
N PRO A 318 -8.07 -11.14 54.52
CA PRO A 318 -7.69 -10.36 53.34
C PRO A 318 -7.74 -11.26 52.09
N SER A 319 -8.62 -10.94 51.15
CA SER A 319 -9.09 -11.87 50.11
C SER A 319 -8.00 -12.22 49.08
N GLU A 320 -7.73 -13.53 48.94
CA GLU A 320 -7.01 -14.16 47.83
C GLU A 320 -7.93 -14.33 46.60
N ASP A 321 -8.75 -13.32 46.26
CA ASP A 321 -9.75 -13.42 45.19
C ASP A 321 -9.28 -12.77 43.88
N ASP A 322 -9.47 -13.50 42.79
CA ASP A 322 -8.86 -13.15 41.50
C ASP A 322 -9.76 -12.31 40.59
N GLN A 323 -11.03 -12.16 40.94
CA GLN A 323 -12.03 -11.34 40.25
C GLN A 323 -12.91 -10.63 41.28
N SER A 324 -13.33 -9.40 40.97
CA SER A 324 -14.11 -8.55 41.87
C SER A 324 -15.32 -7.95 41.16
N VAL A 325 -16.43 -7.82 41.90
CA VAL A 325 -17.54 -6.95 41.50
C VAL A 325 -17.39 -5.62 42.23
N ILE A 326 -17.23 -4.54 41.48
CA ILE A 326 -16.98 -3.20 42.01
C ILE A 326 -18.20 -2.33 41.70
N VAL A 327 -18.75 -1.71 42.74
CA VAL A 327 -19.93 -0.85 42.65
C VAL A 327 -19.48 0.58 42.89
N ALA A 328 -19.79 1.50 41.97
CA ALA A 328 -19.47 2.92 42.13
C ALA A 328 -20.72 3.80 41.95
N ARG A 329 -20.84 4.83 42.77
CA ARG A 329 -22.00 5.75 42.77
C ARG A 329 -21.62 7.12 42.21
N ALA A 330 -22.41 7.59 41.26
CA ALA A 330 -22.35 8.96 40.76
C ALA A 330 -22.72 9.97 41.87
N PRO A 331 -22.06 11.14 41.99
CA PRO A 331 -22.48 12.19 42.92
C PRO A 331 -23.96 12.56 42.76
N GLY A 332 -24.64 12.83 43.88
CA GLY A 332 -26.02 13.32 43.91
C GLY A 332 -26.07 14.86 43.82
N ALA A 333 -27.17 15.40 43.29
CA ALA A 333 -27.36 16.85 43.22
C ALA A 333 -27.49 17.48 44.62
N GLU A 334 -26.60 18.43 44.97
CA GLU A 334 -26.91 19.39 46.04
C GLU A 334 -28.08 20.26 45.59
N ALA A 335 -29.08 20.41 46.46
CA ALA A 335 -30.32 21.13 46.18
C ALA A 335 -30.05 22.60 45.80
N SER A 336 -30.04 22.87 44.50
CA SER A 336 -30.26 24.20 43.93
C SER A 336 -31.35 24.08 42.87
N GLU A 337 -32.31 25.02 42.91
CA GLU A 337 -33.51 25.03 42.06
C GLU A 337 -33.19 24.90 40.57
N PRO A 338 -34.07 24.23 39.79
CA PRO A 338 -33.84 23.96 38.38
C PRO A 338 -33.73 25.28 37.59
N PRO A 339 -32.73 25.44 36.69
CA PRO A 339 -32.78 26.52 35.72
C PRO A 339 -33.94 26.27 34.76
N ALA A 340 -34.82 27.26 34.63
CA ALA A 340 -35.99 27.20 33.75
C ALA A 340 -35.59 26.93 32.29
N VAL A 341 -36.17 25.88 31.72
CA VAL A 341 -36.09 25.60 30.27
C VAL A 341 -36.80 26.73 29.50
N PRO A 342 -36.14 27.44 28.58
CA PRO A 342 -36.83 28.36 27.70
C PRO A 342 -37.67 27.57 26.69
N ALA A 343 -38.96 27.90 26.59
CA ALA A 343 -39.84 27.37 25.57
C ALA A 343 -39.27 27.67 24.16
N PRO A 344 -39.26 26.70 23.23
CA PRO A 344 -38.90 26.97 21.85
C PRO A 344 -39.93 27.92 21.23
N GLY A 345 -39.47 29.12 20.85
CA GLY A 345 -40.24 30.07 20.05
C GLY A 345 -40.56 29.48 18.68
N ARG A 346 -41.81 29.64 18.26
CA ARG A 346 -42.24 29.47 16.86
C ARG A 346 -41.42 30.38 15.95
N ALA A 347 -40.58 29.79 15.11
CA ALA A 347 -40.15 30.38 13.85
C ALA A 347 -40.90 29.68 12.71
N ALA A 348 -41.53 30.48 11.85
CA ALA A 348 -42.46 30.05 10.83
C ALA A 348 -41.77 29.21 9.73
N VAL A 349 -42.36 28.05 9.44
CA VAL A 349 -42.11 27.30 8.20
C VAL A 349 -42.73 28.07 7.05
N GLN A 350 -41.91 28.54 6.11
CA GLN A 350 -42.37 28.97 4.79
C GLN A 350 -42.61 27.72 3.91
N PRO A 351 -43.70 27.66 3.13
CA PRO A 351 -43.98 26.53 2.28
C PRO A 351 -43.20 26.65 0.96
N ALA A 352 -42.41 25.63 0.63
CA ALA A 352 -41.90 25.39 -0.72
C ALA A 352 -42.80 24.39 -1.46
N PRO A 353 -42.88 24.45 -2.80
CA PRO A 353 -44.12 24.29 -3.53
C PRO A 353 -44.51 22.84 -3.81
N ALA A 354 -45.83 22.64 -3.96
CA ALA A 354 -46.40 21.45 -4.58
C ALA A 354 -45.85 21.29 -6.01
N ALA A 355 -45.29 20.12 -6.32
CA ALA A 355 -44.96 19.72 -7.67
C ALA A 355 -46.14 18.94 -8.27
N ASP A 356 -46.52 19.37 -9.47
CA ASP A 356 -47.54 18.84 -10.38
C ASP A 356 -47.28 17.36 -10.75
N PRO A 357 -48.33 16.54 -10.96
CA PRO A 357 -48.19 15.16 -11.40
C PRO A 357 -48.06 15.10 -12.92
N SER A 358 -46.82 15.06 -13.43
CA SER A 358 -46.57 14.64 -14.80
C SER A 358 -45.26 13.86 -14.91
N ALA A 359 -45.28 12.59 -14.50
CA ALA A 359 -44.19 11.66 -14.72
C ALA A 359 -44.50 10.77 -15.94
N GLY A 360 -43.97 11.17 -17.09
CA GLY A 360 -43.70 10.25 -18.19
C GLY A 360 -42.52 9.34 -17.83
N GLN A 361 -42.68 8.05 -18.17
CA GLN A 361 -41.75 6.91 -18.10
C GLN A 361 -40.26 7.23 -17.85
N ASN A 362 -39.67 6.70 -16.76
CA ASN A 362 -38.28 6.94 -16.38
C ASN A 362 -37.58 5.65 -15.86
N PRO A 363 -36.35 5.31 -16.30
CA PRO A 363 -35.52 4.21 -15.77
C PRO A 363 -35.10 4.34 -14.28
N ALA A 364 -35.51 5.42 -13.59
CA ALA A 364 -35.25 5.65 -12.17
C ALA A 364 -35.98 4.67 -11.22
N GLY A 365 -37.07 4.03 -11.67
CA GLY A 365 -37.85 3.12 -10.83
C GLY A 365 -37.16 1.78 -10.51
N ALA A 366 -36.31 1.28 -11.41
CA ALA A 366 -35.61 0.01 -11.22
C ALA A 366 -34.43 0.13 -10.24
N ASP A 367 -33.68 1.24 -10.31
CA ASP A 367 -32.58 1.54 -9.38
C ASP A 367 -33.11 1.79 -7.95
N ALA A 368 -34.23 2.52 -7.81
CA ALA A 368 -34.88 2.74 -6.53
C ALA A 368 -35.39 1.43 -5.87
N ALA A 369 -35.97 0.52 -6.66
CA ALA A 369 -36.43 -0.78 -6.17
C ALA A 369 -35.26 -1.68 -5.72
N LEU A 370 -34.16 -1.69 -6.48
CA LEU A 370 -32.95 -2.45 -6.13
C LEU A 370 -32.28 -1.90 -4.86
N ARG A 371 -32.16 -0.57 -4.75
CA ARG A 371 -31.64 0.07 -3.54
C ARG A 371 -32.52 -0.18 -2.32
N GLY A 372 -33.85 -0.13 -2.46
CA GLY A 372 -34.78 -0.51 -1.40
C GLY A 372 -34.56 -1.95 -0.93
N ARG A 373 -34.44 -2.90 -1.87
CA ARG A 373 -34.16 -4.31 -1.52
C ARG A 373 -32.80 -4.50 -0.84
N LEU A 374 -31.76 -3.80 -1.28
CA LEU A 374 -30.45 -3.87 -0.65
C LEU A 374 -30.43 -3.21 0.73
N ARG A 375 -31.15 -2.10 0.91
CA ARG A 375 -31.37 -1.50 2.24
C ARG A 375 -32.09 -2.46 3.16
N GLU A 376 -33.11 -3.17 2.68
CA GLU A 376 -33.82 -4.20 3.46
C GLU A 376 -32.87 -5.32 3.91
N VAL A 377 -32.05 -5.87 3.00
CA VAL A 377 -31.08 -6.93 3.33
C VAL A 377 -30.00 -6.44 4.29
N VAL A 378 -29.46 -5.24 4.08
CA VAL A 378 -28.44 -4.64 4.96
C VAL A 378 -29.03 -4.26 6.32
N ALA A 379 -30.24 -3.71 6.37
CA ALA A 379 -30.96 -3.38 7.59
C ALA A 379 -31.32 -4.66 8.38
N ALA A 380 -31.72 -5.73 7.69
CA ALA A 380 -31.96 -7.03 8.30
C ALA A 380 -30.67 -7.67 8.81
N PHE A 381 -29.56 -7.53 8.08
CA PHE A 381 -28.24 -8.03 8.47
C PHE A 381 -27.71 -7.32 9.73
N LEU A 382 -27.84 -5.99 9.77
CA LEU A 382 -27.41 -5.10 10.86
C LEU A 382 -28.45 -4.98 12.00
N ALA A 383 -29.66 -5.50 11.80
CA ALA A 383 -30.80 -5.39 12.70
C ALA A 383 -31.12 -3.94 13.14
N VAL A 384 -31.06 -3.01 12.18
CA VAL A 384 -31.45 -1.60 12.33
C VAL A 384 -32.70 -1.30 11.48
N PRO A 385 -33.48 -0.26 11.79
CA PRO A 385 -34.55 0.21 10.92
C PRO A 385 -34.03 0.56 9.50
N GLU A 386 -34.82 0.28 8.45
CA GLU A 386 -34.41 0.51 7.05
C GLU A 386 -34.08 1.97 6.74
N ASP A 387 -34.70 2.91 7.46
CA ASP A 387 -34.46 4.36 7.38
C ASP A 387 -33.13 4.80 8.01
N ALA A 388 -32.54 3.97 8.90
CA ALA A 388 -31.20 4.21 9.47
C ALA A 388 -30.06 3.80 8.52
N VAL A 389 -30.34 3.00 7.48
CA VAL A 389 -29.36 2.62 6.46
C VAL A 389 -29.33 3.68 5.36
N GLY A 390 -28.43 4.64 5.50
CA GLY A 390 -28.19 5.67 4.47
C GLY A 390 -27.57 5.09 3.21
N GLU A 391 -28.08 5.46 2.04
CA GLU A 391 -27.62 4.90 0.75
C GLU A 391 -26.16 5.20 0.41
N GLU A 392 -25.64 6.32 0.94
CA GLU A 392 -24.26 6.78 0.77
C GLU A 392 -23.42 6.57 2.04
N THR A 393 -23.99 5.97 3.09
CA THR A 393 -23.26 5.68 4.33
C THR A 393 -22.38 4.45 4.10
N SER A 394 -21.10 4.54 4.48
CA SER A 394 -20.17 3.44 4.25
C SER A 394 -20.53 2.22 5.11
N PHE A 395 -20.33 1.01 4.59
CA PHE A 395 -20.58 -0.23 5.33
C PHE A 395 -19.77 -0.30 6.64
N THR A 396 -18.53 0.20 6.65
CA THR A 396 -17.72 0.31 7.89
C THR A 396 -18.33 1.28 8.90
N ALA A 397 -18.84 2.42 8.46
CA ALA A 397 -19.55 3.37 9.33
C ALA A 397 -20.92 2.84 9.80
N LEU A 398 -21.48 1.86 9.08
CA LEU A 398 -22.66 1.09 9.48
C LEU A 398 -22.32 -0.12 10.38
N GLY A 399 -21.05 -0.28 10.79
CA GLY A 399 -20.60 -1.36 11.68
C GLY A 399 -20.28 -2.69 10.99
N VAL A 400 -20.18 -2.72 9.65
CA VAL A 400 -19.78 -3.91 8.89
C VAL A 400 -18.24 -4.01 8.86
N ASP A 401 -17.69 -4.95 9.62
CA ASP A 401 -16.27 -5.30 9.60
C ASP A 401 -15.93 -6.31 8.47
N SER A 402 -14.65 -6.68 8.36
CA SER A 402 -14.14 -7.58 7.32
C SER A 402 -14.81 -8.96 7.29
N LEU A 403 -15.33 -9.43 8.43
CA LEU A 403 -16.03 -10.70 8.58
C LEU A 403 -17.53 -10.54 8.27
N GLY A 404 -18.13 -9.45 8.73
CA GLY A 404 -19.50 -9.04 8.43
C GLY A 404 -19.73 -8.79 6.94
N ALA A 405 -18.72 -8.27 6.23
CA ALA A 405 -18.76 -8.13 4.78
C ALA A 405 -18.88 -9.48 4.06
N ILE A 406 -18.11 -10.48 4.48
CA ILE A 406 -18.16 -11.82 3.86
C ILE A 406 -19.51 -12.50 4.12
N GLN A 407 -20.08 -12.31 5.30
CA GLN A 407 -21.40 -12.86 5.68
C GLN A 407 -22.54 -12.15 4.94
N LEU A 408 -22.49 -10.83 4.82
CA LEU A 408 -23.47 -10.04 4.08
C LEU A 408 -23.44 -10.38 2.57
N VAL A 409 -22.26 -10.61 1.99
CA VAL A 409 -22.17 -11.12 0.60
C VAL A 409 -22.83 -12.49 0.48
N ARG A 410 -22.63 -13.42 1.43
CA ARG A 410 -23.31 -14.73 1.42
C ARG A 410 -24.83 -14.61 1.52
N GLU A 411 -25.34 -13.63 2.26
CA GLU A 411 -26.79 -13.37 2.32
C GLU A 411 -27.31 -12.80 0.98
N LEU A 412 -26.58 -11.88 0.35
CA LEU A 412 -26.90 -11.35 -0.98
C LEU A 412 -26.88 -12.42 -2.08
N GLU A 413 -26.05 -13.45 -1.97
CA GLU A 413 -26.04 -14.56 -2.93
C GLU A 413 -27.38 -15.31 -3.03
N THR A 414 -28.22 -15.22 -2.00
CA THR A 414 -29.58 -15.78 -2.00
C THR A 414 -30.46 -15.13 -3.06
N ASP A 415 -30.32 -13.82 -3.25
CA ASP A 415 -31.14 -13.01 -4.16
C ASP A 415 -30.47 -12.82 -5.53
N PHE A 416 -29.14 -12.81 -5.59
CA PHE A 416 -28.37 -12.42 -6.77
C PHE A 416 -27.50 -13.53 -7.40
N GLY A 417 -27.46 -14.74 -6.83
CA GLY A 417 -26.59 -15.82 -7.30
C GLY A 417 -25.15 -15.67 -6.81
N LYS A 418 -24.19 -16.43 -7.35
CA LYS A 418 -22.79 -16.39 -6.87
C LYS A 418 -22.17 -15.00 -7.07
N LEU A 419 -21.66 -14.38 -6.01
CA LEU A 419 -21.08 -13.04 -6.02
C LEU A 419 -19.60 -13.05 -5.63
N PRO A 420 -18.78 -12.09 -6.10
CA PRO A 420 -17.41 -11.91 -5.63
C PRO A 420 -17.36 -11.70 -4.11
N LYS A 421 -16.51 -12.44 -3.40
CA LYS A 421 -16.42 -12.36 -1.92
C LYS A 421 -15.86 -11.03 -1.41
N VAL A 422 -15.22 -10.27 -2.30
CA VAL A 422 -14.68 -8.93 -2.02
C VAL A 422 -15.66 -7.81 -2.41
N LEU A 423 -16.88 -8.13 -2.84
CA LEU A 423 -17.83 -7.15 -3.43
C LEU A 423 -18.12 -5.94 -2.52
N LEU A 424 -18.26 -6.13 -1.21
CA LEU A 424 -18.54 -5.04 -0.27
C LEU A 424 -17.31 -4.19 0.09
N TYR A 425 -16.11 -4.66 -0.26
CA TYR A 425 -14.90 -3.87 -0.17
C TYR A 425 -14.74 -2.89 -1.36
N GLU A 426 -15.49 -3.11 -2.43
CA GLU A 426 -15.45 -2.36 -3.70
C GLU A 426 -16.64 -1.41 -3.80
N ALA A 427 -17.82 -1.93 -3.43
CA ALA A 427 -19.02 -1.15 -3.20
C ALA A 427 -19.10 -0.78 -1.72
N GLY A 428 -18.49 0.34 -1.34
CA GLY A 428 -18.45 0.76 0.07
C GLY A 428 -19.79 1.25 0.63
N THR A 429 -20.85 1.41 -0.18
CA THR A 429 -22.17 1.93 0.21
C THR A 429 -23.28 1.16 -0.50
N VAL A 430 -24.53 1.30 -0.04
CA VAL A 430 -25.70 0.65 -0.68
C VAL A 430 -25.92 1.15 -2.11
N ALA A 431 -25.71 2.45 -2.37
CA ALA A 431 -25.77 3.05 -3.70
C ALA A 431 -24.66 2.56 -4.65
N ALA A 432 -23.45 2.31 -4.12
CA ALA A 432 -22.38 1.71 -4.89
C ALA A 432 -22.68 0.22 -5.18
N LEU A 433 -23.24 -0.50 -4.20
CA LEU A 433 -23.57 -1.92 -4.32
C LEU A 433 -24.68 -2.17 -5.35
N ALA A 434 -25.71 -1.31 -5.37
CA ALA A 434 -26.77 -1.37 -6.37
C ALA A 434 -26.24 -1.23 -7.80
N ARG A 435 -25.28 -0.32 -8.01
CA ARG A 435 -24.64 -0.11 -9.32
C ARG A 435 -23.77 -1.28 -9.75
N GLU A 436 -22.98 -1.84 -8.83
CA GLU A 436 -22.13 -3.01 -9.11
C GLU A 436 -22.98 -4.27 -9.39
N LEU A 437 -24.05 -4.49 -8.63
CA LEU A 437 -24.97 -5.62 -8.83
C LEU A 437 -25.75 -5.54 -10.15
N ALA A 438 -26.07 -4.33 -10.62
CA ALA A 438 -26.70 -4.14 -11.93
C ALA A 438 -25.81 -4.64 -13.08
N GLY A 439 -24.48 -4.62 -12.92
CA GLY A 439 -23.51 -5.20 -13.85
C GLY A 439 -23.25 -6.70 -13.63
N LEU A 440 -23.15 -7.14 -12.38
CA LEU A 440 -22.78 -8.53 -12.01
C LEU A 440 -23.93 -9.54 -12.11
N ALA A 441 -25.16 -9.10 -11.85
CA ALA A 441 -26.35 -9.96 -11.85
C ALA A 441 -27.55 -9.27 -12.52
N PRO A 442 -27.46 -8.91 -13.81
CA PRO A 442 -28.46 -8.10 -14.50
C PRO A 442 -29.84 -8.78 -14.55
N GLU A 443 -29.88 -10.12 -14.66
CA GLU A 443 -31.13 -10.88 -14.65
C GLU A 443 -31.83 -10.89 -13.28
N ALA A 444 -31.05 -10.99 -12.19
CA ALA A 444 -31.56 -10.92 -10.82
C ALA A 444 -32.05 -9.51 -10.47
N CYS A 445 -31.31 -8.48 -10.88
CA CYS A 445 -31.73 -7.08 -10.74
C CYS A 445 -33.01 -6.79 -11.55
N ALA A 446 -33.11 -7.29 -12.78
CA ALA A 446 -34.32 -7.16 -13.59
C ALA A 446 -35.50 -7.96 -13.04
N ARG A 447 -35.27 -9.03 -12.25
CA ARG A 447 -36.31 -9.79 -11.55
C ARG A 447 -36.83 -9.01 -10.35
N ILE A 448 -35.95 -8.47 -9.51
CA ILE A 448 -36.30 -7.63 -8.35
C ILE A 448 -37.04 -6.36 -8.79
N ALA A 449 -36.61 -5.73 -9.91
CA ALA A 449 -37.31 -4.59 -10.50
C ALA A 449 -38.70 -4.94 -11.05
N ARG A 450 -38.90 -6.17 -11.57
CA ARG A 450 -40.20 -6.65 -12.07
C ARG A 450 -41.16 -7.03 -10.94
N GLU A 451 -40.65 -7.59 -9.85
CA GLU A 451 -41.43 -7.96 -8.65
C GLU A 451 -41.97 -6.72 -7.91
N ALA A 452 -41.29 -5.57 -8.02
CA ALA A 452 -41.68 -4.30 -7.39
C ALA A 452 -42.72 -3.46 -8.17
N THR A 453 -43.19 -3.89 -9.35
CA THR A 453 -44.10 -3.09 -10.19
C THR A 453 -45.41 -3.85 -10.51
N PRO A 454 -46.61 -3.34 -10.13
CA PRO A 454 -47.89 -3.90 -10.59
C PRO A 454 -48.08 -3.73 -12.11
N LEU A 455 -48.53 -4.80 -12.78
CA LEU A 455 -48.82 -4.84 -14.22
C LEU A 455 -50.15 -4.15 -14.57
N GLU A 456 -50.12 -3.14 -15.45
CA GLU A 456 -51.18 -2.90 -16.43
C GLU A 456 -50.60 -2.55 -17.80
N ALA A 457 -51.27 -3.04 -18.84
CA ALA A 457 -50.72 -3.28 -20.18
C ALA A 457 -51.37 -2.45 -21.30
N ALA A 458 -50.53 -2.17 -22.30
CA ALA A 458 -50.77 -2.17 -23.76
C ALA A 458 -51.53 -1.03 -24.50
N ALA A 459 -50.75 -0.46 -25.44
CA ALA A 459 -51.07 -0.13 -26.85
C ALA A 459 -51.62 1.26 -27.24
N ARG A 460 -50.81 2.04 -27.99
CA ARG A 460 -50.94 2.23 -29.45
C ARG A 460 -49.87 3.15 -30.05
N VAL A 461 -49.49 2.82 -31.29
CA VAL A 461 -48.53 3.46 -32.21
C VAL A 461 -49.07 4.78 -32.77
N THR A 462 -48.23 5.80 -33.00
CA THR A 462 -48.18 6.58 -34.28
C THR A 462 -46.97 7.53 -34.35
N ALA A 463 -46.54 7.74 -35.61
CA ALA A 463 -45.34 8.37 -36.12
C ALA A 463 -45.09 9.87 -35.81
N GLY A 464 -43.80 10.22 -35.78
CA GLY A 464 -43.28 11.28 -36.66
C GLY A 464 -42.77 12.56 -36.01
N SER A 465 -41.44 12.75 -35.96
CA SER A 465 -40.68 13.84 -36.61
C SER A 465 -39.28 14.00 -35.98
N ALA A 466 -38.27 14.11 -36.85
CA ALA A 466 -36.87 14.35 -36.50
C ALA A 466 -36.58 15.88 -36.41
N PRO A 467 -35.32 16.34 -36.38
CA PRO A 467 -34.52 16.69 -35.20
C PRO A 467 -34.22 18.21 -35.13
N VAL A 468 -33.77 18.71 -33.97
CA VAL A 468 -32.94 19.94 -33.93
C VAL A 468 -31.81 19.79 -32.92
N GLU A 469 -30.70 19.33 -33.47
CA GLU A 469 -29.35 19.53 -32.99
C GLU A 469 -29.06 21.03 -32.88
N ARG A 470 -28.63 21.51 -31.71
CA ARG A 470 -27.96 22.81 -31.59
C ARG A 470 -26.46 22.57 -31.47
N ALA A 471 -25.86 22.54 -32.64
CA ALA A 471 -24.45 22.77 -32.87
C ALA A 471 -23.96 23.98 -32.06
N ARG A 472 -22.88 23.78 -31.31
CA ARG A 472 -21.81 24.78 -31.27
C ARG A 472 -20.83 24.39 -32.37
N SER A 473 -21.09 24.92 -33.58
CA SER A 473 -20.02 25.23 -34.51
C SER A 473 -19.13 26.29 -33.85
N GLY A 474 -17.82 26.36 -34.05
CA GLY A 474 -16.95 25.63 -34.94
C GLY A 474 -15.66 26.42 -34.88
N GLY A 475 -14.64 25.85 -34.25
CA GLY A 475 -13.27 26.08 -34.67
C GLY A 475 -12.84 24.74 -35.22
N GLU A 476 -12.53 24.69 -36.51
CA GLU A 476 -11.84 23.55 -37.12
C GLU A 476 -10.61 23.28 -36.25
N GLY A 477 -10.70 22.25 -35.41
CA GLY A 477 -9.56 21.81 -34.61
C GLY A 477 -8.56 21.28 -35.60
N ALA A 478 -7.54 22.08 -35.91
CA ALA A 478 -6.30 21.61 -36.51
C ALA A 478 -6.00 20.24 -35.88
N SER A 479 -5.80 19.22 -36.73
CA SER A 479 -5.27 17.92 -36.30
C SER A 479 -4.20 18.19 -35.27
N ARG A 480 -4.48 17.95 -33.97
CA ARG A 480 -3.52 18.25 -32.90
C ARG A 480 -2.25 17.48 -33.22
N ASP A 481 -1.15 18.20 -33.33
CA ASP A 481 0.12 17.59 -33.66
C ASP A 481 0.47 16.59 -32.56
N ARG A 482 0.84 15.36 -32.95
CA ARG A 482 1.10 14.29 -31.99
C ARG A 482 2.45 14.52 -31.31
N VAL A 483 2.64 14.00 -30.12
CA VAL A 483 3.97 14.05 -29.46
C VAL A 483 4.79 12.82 -29.84
N ALA A 484 5.99 13.03 -30.36
CA ALA A 484 6.95 12.01 -30.75
C ALA A 484 8.05 11.87 -29.70
N ILE A 485 8.43 10.62 -29.38
CA ILE A 485 9.67 10.32 -28.66
C ILE A 485 10.78 10.24 -29.70
N VAL A 486 11.67 11.23 -29.70
CA VAL A 486 12.76 11.36 -30.70
C VAL A 486 14.11 10.92 -30.17
N GLY A 487 14.28 10.88 -28.85
CA GLY A 487 15.51 10.42 -28.19
C GLY A 487 15.23 9.65 -26.93
N MET A 488 16.07 8.66 -26.61
CA MET A 488 15.94 7.84 -25.42
C MET A 488 17.31 7.32 -24.92
N ALA A 489 17.58 7.51 -23.63
CA ALA A 489 18.78 7.02 -22.97
C ALA A 489 18.46 6.31 -21.65
N VAL A 490 19.28 5.31 -21.30
CA VAL A 490 19.10 4.50 -20.09
C VAL A 490 20.44 4.26 -19.36
N ARG A 491 20.34 4.20 -18.04
CA ARG A 491 21.31 3.65 -17.10
C ARG A 491 20.56 2.71 -16.17
N LEU A 492 20.63 1.42 -16.45
CA LEU A 492 19.87 0.37 -15.78
C LEU A 492 20.81 -0.78 -15.36
N PRO A 493 20.41 -1.64 -14.43
CA PRO A 493 21.17 -2.83 -14.05
C PRO A 493 21.55 -3.66 -15.28
N GLY A 494 22.86 -3.89 -15.44
CA GLY A 494 23.45 -4.59 -16.58
C GLY A 494 23.27 -3.92 -17.96
N ALA A 495 22.82 -2.65 -18.02
CA ALA A 495 22.57 -1.95 -19.27
C ALA A 495 22.86 -0.44 -19.19
N ARG A 496 24.00 -0.01 -19.76
CA ARG A 496 24.33 1.41 -19.97
C ARG A 496 23.78 1.99 -21.29
N THR A 497 23.05 1.20 -22.09
CA THR A 497 22.48 1.64 -23.38
C THR A 497 21.16 0.95 -23.65
N THR A 498 20.32 1.54 -24.52
CA THR A 498 19.04 0.96 -24.96
C THR A 498 19.26 -0.37 -25.69
N GLY A 499 20.34 -0.50 -26.46
CA GLY A 499 20.74 -1.77 -27.07
C GLY A 499 21.16 -2.84 -26.06
N GLY A 500 21.84 -2.45 -24.98
CA GLY A 500 22.14 -3.34 -23.85
C GLY A 500 20.87 -3.82 -23.15
N LEU A 501 19.95 -2.88 -22.85
CA LEU A 501 18.65 -3.19 -22.29
C LEU A 501 17.89 -4.19 -23.16
N TRP A 502 17.83 -3.95 -24.47
CA TRP A 502 17.11 -4.83 -25.40
C TRP A 502 17.65 -6.25 -25.41
N ARG A 503 18.98 -6.43 -25.43
CA ARG A 503 19.60 -7.76 -25.34
C ARG A 503 19.22 -8.47 -24.04
N ASN A 504 19.27 -7.77 -22.92
CA ASN A 504 18.92 -8.34 -21.61
C ASN A 504 17.44 -8.75 -21.54
N LEU A 505 16.53 -7.91 -22.07
CA LEU A 505 15.10 -8.19 -22.13
C LEU A 505 14.80 -9.41 -23.00
N LEU A 506 15.39 -9.50 -24.20
CA LEU A 506 15.21 -10.65 -25.09
C LEU A 506 15.76 -11.96 -24.50
N ALA A 507 16.87 -11.88 -23.78
CA ALA A 507 17.48 -13.03 -23.10
C ALA A 507 16.73 -13.44 -21.82
N GLY A 508 15.77 -12.62 -21.34
CA GLY A 508 15.12 -12.86 -20.05
C GLY A 508 16.08 -12.78 -18.88
N THR A 509 17.07 -11.88 -18.93
CA THR A 509 18.07 -11.74 -17.86
C THR A 509 17.44 -11.17 -16.58
N ASP A 510 17.78 -11.78 -15.45
CA ASP A 510 17.42 -11.35 -14.10
C ASP A 510 18.64 -10.67 -13.45
N HIS A 511 18.49 -9.39 -13.10
CA HIS A 511 19.57 -8.54 -12.58
C HIS A 511 19.53 -8.39 -11.05
N MET A 512 18.75 -9.21 -10.35
CA MET A 512 18.68 -9.16 -8.90
C MET A 512 19.95 -9.79 -8.29
N THR A 513 20.67 -9.02 -7.47
CA THR A 513 21.85 -9.47 -6.72
C THR A 513 21.67 -9.17 -5.23
N GLU A 514 22.57 -9.71 -4.39
CA GLU A 514 22.67 -9.19 -3.03
C GLU A 514 23.11 -7.73 -3.04
N ILE A 515 22.81 -6.98 -1.97
CA ILE A 515 23.26 -5.61 -1.79
C ILE A 515 24.81 -5.57 -1.82
N PRO A 516 25.42 -4.80 -2.75
CA PRO A 516 26.87 -4.66 -2.84
C PRO A 516 27.48 -4.02 -1.59
N LEU A 517 28.69 -4.47 -1.19
CA LEU A 517 29.39 -3.96 -0.01
C LEU A 517 29.84 -2.49 -0.14
N ASP A 518 30.01 -2.00 -1.36
CA ASP A 518 30.26 -0.59 -1.66
C ASP A 518 29.00 0.30 -1.48
N ARG A 519 27.83 -0.29 -1.22
CA ARG A 519 26.63 0.42 -0.76
C ARG A 519 26.56 0.40 0.77
N TRP A 520 26.36 -0.78 1.35
CA TRP A 520 26.44 -1.03 2.80
C TRP A 520 26.54 -2.54 3.08
N ASP A 521 27.03 -2.92 4.27
CA ASP A 521 26.94 -4.32 4.72
C ASP A 521 25.51 -4.59 5.22
N TRP A 522 24.78 -5.46 4.52
CA TRP A 522 23.40 -5.83 4.86
C TRP A 522 23.32 -6.87 5.99
N ARG A 523 24.41 -7.62 6.27
CA ARG A 523 24.40 -8.72 7.24
C ARG A 523 24.04 -8.27 8.66
N PRO A 524 24.50 -7.10 9.16
CA PRO A 524 24.08 -6.58 10.46
C PRO A 524 22.61 -6.15 10.51
N LEU A 525 21.92 -6.04 9.37
CA LEU A 525 20.51 -5.64 9.28
C LEU A 525 19.61 -6.81 8.88
N ALA A 526 20.19 -7.96 8.50
CA ALA A 526 19.44 -9.16 8.21
C ALA A 526 18.72 -9.65 9.47
N GLY A 527 17.45 -10.01 9.32
CA GLY A 527 16.63 -10.56 10.39
C GLY A 527 15.16 -10.59 9.98
N ASP A 528 14.30 -11.07 10.86
CA ASP A 528 12.85 -11.00 10.64
C ASP A 528 12.34 -9.59 11.03
N PRO A 529 11.94 -8.75 10.08
CA PRO A 529 11.53 -7.37 10.37
C PRO A 529 10.26 -7.28 11.22
N HIS A 530 9.49 -8.37 11.35
CA HIS A 530 8.29 -8.42 12.19
C HIS A 530 8.59 -8.91 13.62
N ARG A 531 9.80 -9.40 13.89
CA ARG A 531 10.24 -9.88 15.21
C ARG A 531 11.41 -9.11 15.78
N GLU A 532 12.25 -8.56 14.91
CA GLU A 532 13.49 -7.87 15.27
C GLU A 532 13.44 -6.42 14.78
N GLU A 533 13.36 -5.49 15.73
CA GLU A 533 13.34 -4.06 15.41
C GLU A 533 14.60 -3.65 14.63
N GLY A 534 14.43 -2.80 13.62
CA GLY A 534 15.54 -2.33 12.80
C GLY A 534 16.11 -3.36 11.82
N ARG A 535 15.50 -4.54 11.68
CA ARG A 535 15.92 -5.57 10.72
C ARG A 535 15.13 -5.51 9.41
N THR A 536 15.66 -6.18 8.40
CA THR A 536 15.00 -6.43 7.12
C THR A 536 15.22 -7.89 6.69
N ASN A 537 14.19 -8.50 6.13
CA ASN A 537 14.22 -9.86 5.59
C ASN A 537 14.70 -9.90 4.13
N SER A 538 14.95 -8.74 3.52
CA SER A 538 15.41 -8.66 2.14
C SER A 538 16.82 -8.08 2.05
N LYS A 539 17.68 -8.85 1.39
CA LYS A 539 19.08 -8.49 1.10
C LYS A 539 19.33 -8.24 -0.38
N TRP A 540 18.27 -8.13 -1.17
CA TRP A 540 18.31 -8.18 -2.62
C TRP A 540 18.00 -6.83 -3.25
N GLY A 541 18.62 -6.54 -4.37
CA GLY A 541 18.34 -5.36 -5.19
C GLY A 541 18.89 -5.51 -6.60
N ALA A 542 18.45 -4.69 -7.53
CA ALA A 542 19.09 -4.54 -8.83
C ALA A 542 19.82 -3.20 -8.87
N PHE A 543 21.13 -3.21 -9.08
CA PHE A 543 21.99 -2.04 -8.91
C PHE A 543 22.55 -1.55 -10.25
N VAL A 544 22.69 -0.24 -10.39
CA VAL A 544 23.41 0.35 -11.53
C VAL A 544 24.92 0.25 -11.29
N ASP A 545 25.66 -0.05 -12.35
CA ASP A 545 27.12 0.01 -12.33
C ASP A 545 27.60 1.46 -12.22
N GLY A 546 28.65 1.71 -11.43
CA GLY A 546 29.33 3.00 -11.43
C GLY A 546 28.51 4.14 -10.84
N VAL A 547 27.75 3.91 -9.76
CA VAL A 547 26.93 4.97 -9.12
C VAL A 547 27.75 6.20 -8.69
N THR A 548 29.04 6.02 -8.41
CA THR A 548 29.95 7.09 -8.04
C THR A 548 30.58 7.78 -9.24
N GLU A 549 30.49 7.20 -10.44
CA GLU A 549 31.09 7.70 -11.68
C GLU A 549 30.38 8.98 -12.15
N PHE A 550 31.14 10.03 -12.43
CA PHE A 550 30.66 11.26 -13.05
C PHE A 550 31.80 12.00 -13.75
N ASP A 551 31.47 12.84 -14.74
CA ASP A 551 32.46 13.63 -15.48
C ASP A 551 32.31 15.11 -15.08
N ALA A 552 32.83 15.45 -13.91
CA ALA A 552 32.61 16.77 -13.32
C ALA A 552 33.24 17.90 -14.17
N GLU A 553 34.44 17.68 -14.71
CA GLU A 553 35.11 18.65 -15.59
C GLU A 553 34.32 18.91 -16.87
N PHE A 554 33.67 17.88 -17.43
CA PHE A 554 32.80 18.05 -18.58
C PHE A 554 31.69 19.08 -18.34
N PHE A 555 31.03 19.00 -17.19
CA PHE A 555 29.94 19.91 -16.82
C PHE A 555 30.43 21.18 -16.09
N GLY A 556 31.73 21.43 -16.02
CA GLY A 556 32.27 22.61 -15.32
C GLY A 556 32.01 22.61 -13.81
N ILE A 557 31.79 21.43 -13.22
CA ILE A 557 31.51 21.22 -11.81
C ILE A 557 32.81 20.90 -11.09
N SER A 558 33.06 21.56 -9.95
CA SER A 558 34.28 21.30 -9.17
C SER A 558 34.21 19.90 -8.51
N PRO A 559 35.34 19.20 -8.31
CA PRO A 559 35.37 17.92 -7.59
C PRO A 559 34.66 17.95 -6.23
N ARG A 560 34.87 19.04 -5.48
CA ARG A 560 34.25 19.26 -4.16
C ARG A 560 32.73 19.37 -4.23
N GLU A 561 32.20 20.00 -5.28
CA GLU A 561 30.74 20.04 -5.50
C GLU A 561 30.24 18.65 -5.90
N ALA A 562 30.92 17.97 -6.84
CA ALA A 562 30.52 16.65 -7.33
C ALA A 562 30.45 15.58 -6.21
N GLU A 563 31.34 15.63 -5.23
CA GLU A 563 31.27 14.78 -4.03
C GLU A 563 30.02 15.05 -3.17
N ALA A 564 29.59 16.31 -3.05
CA ALA A 564 28.40 16.69 -2.27
C ALA A 564 27.09 16.52 -3.06
N MET A 565 27.18 16.31 -4.38
CA MET A 565 26.03 16.09 -5.25
C MET A 565 25.46 14.67 -5.10
N ASP A 566 24.14 14.61 -4.90
CA ASP A 566 23.35 13.39 -5.02
C ASP A 566 23.66 12.71 -6.37
N PRO A 567 24.10 11.44 -6.39
CA PRO A 567 24.36 10.72 -7.63
C PRO A 567 23.16 10.64 -8.56
N GLN A 568 21.93 10.82 -8.07
CA GLN A 568 20.74 10.98 -8.91
C GLN A 568 20.86 12.18 -9.85
N GLN A 569 21.39 13.33 -9.39
CA GLN A 569 21.63 14.50 -10.23
C GLN A 569 22.69 14.22 -11.30
N ARG A 570 23.78 13.55 -10.90
CA ARG A 570 24.92 13.22 -11.77
C ARG A 570 24.51 12.29 -12.90
N LEU A 571 23.85 11.18 -12.57
CA LEU A 571 23.36 10.22 -13.56
C LEU A 571 22.27 10.81 -14.44
N MET A 572 21.34 11.60 -13.87
CA MET A 572 20.27 12.19 -14.67
C MET A 572 20.80 13.21 -15.68
N LEU A 573 21.80 14.01 -15.31
CA LEU A 573 22.45 14.98 -16.20
C LEU A 573 23.11 14.29 -17.41
N GLN A 574 23.91 13.24 -17.16
CA GLN A 574 24.52 12.44 -18.23
C GLN A 574 23.48 11.72 -19.09
N THR A 575 22.42 11.21 -18.47
CA THR A 575 21.37 10.47 -19.19
C THR A 575 20.52 11.42 -20.05
N ALA A 576 20.21 12.63 -19.57
CA ALA A 576 19.53 13.67 -20.35
C ALA A 576 20.38 14.10 -21.55
N TRP A 577 21.68 14.32 -21.36
CA TRP A 577 22.63 14.57 -22.44
C TRP A 577 22.58 13.46 -23.51
N HIS A 578 22.65 12.20 -23.08
CA HIS A 578 22.57 11.05 -23.99
C HIS A 578 21.24 10.93 -24.71
N ALA A 579 20.11 11.34 -24.13
CA ALA A 579 18.82 11.33 -24.82
C ALA A 579 18.77 12.35 -25.96
N VAL A 580 19.40 13.51 -25.79
CA VAL A 580 19.52 14.53 -26.86
C VAL A 580 20.44 14.04 -27.98
N GLU A 581 21.58 13.44 -27.63
CA GLU A 581 22.49 12.84 -28.62
C GLU A 581 21.87 11.64 -29.35
N ASP A 582 21.03 10.85 -28.67
CA ASP A 582 20.27 9.75 -29.29
C ASP A 582 19.26 10.25 -30.32
N ALA A 583 18.65 11.43 -30.09
CA ALA A 583 17.83 12.12 -31.08
C ALA A 583 18.65 12.69 -32.25
N GLY A 584 19.99 12.61 -32.17
CA GLY A 584 20.89 13.12 -33.20
C GLY A 584 21.08 14.63 -33.13
N HIS A 585 20.85 15.27 -31.99
CA HIS A 585 21.13 16.70 -31.78
C HIS A 585 22.36 16.90 -30.91
N ALA A 586 23.15 17.93 -31.23
CA ALA A 586 24.17 18.41 -30.31
C ALA A 586 23.47 19.12 -29.14
N PRO A 587 23.76 18.81 -27.87
CA PRO A 587 23.04 19.44 -26.76
C PRO A 587 23.12 20.99 -26.74
N SER A 588 24.21 21.58 -27.27
CA SER A 588 24.33 23.02 -27.46
C SER A 588 23.34 23.61 -28.47
N SER A 589 22.77 22.80 -29.37
CA SER A 589 21.77 23.28 -30.34
C SER A 589 20.44 23.62 -29.67
N LEU A 590 20.19 23.10 -28.47
CA LEU A 590 19.03 23.41 -27.65
C LEU A 590 19.22 24.68 -26.80
N HIS A 591 20.44 25.23 -26.74
CA HIS A 591 20.73 26.40 -25.91
C HIS A 591 19.86 27.60 -26.31
N GLY A 592 19.23 28.23 -25.33
CA GLY A 592 18.30 29.33 -25.53
C GLY A 592 16.90 28.92 -26.00
N SER A 593 16.65 27.64 -26.24
CA SER A 593 15.30 27.15 -26.56
C SER A 593 14.39 27.14 -25.33
N ASP A 594 13.08 27.12 -25.58
CA ASP A 594 12.04 26.89 -24.59
C ASP A 594 11.84 25.40 -24.27
N THR A 595 12.85 24.55 -24.47
CA THR A 595 12.77 23.11 -24.12
C THR A 595 12.49 22.94 -22.63
N ALA A 596 11.48 22.17 -22.29
CA ALA A 596 11.10 21.88 -20.91
C ALA A 596 11.89 20.70 -20.32
N VAL A 597 11.95 20.61 -19.00
CA VAL A 597 12.57 19.51 -18.25
C VAL A 597 11.63 19.04 -17.13
N PHE A 598 11.25 17.77 -17.15
CA PHE A 598 10.43 17.15 -16.09
C PHE A 598 11.11 15.89 -15.57
N VAL A 599 11.44 15.83 -14.27
CA VAL A 599 12.17 14.68 -13.69
C VAL A 599 11.39 14.05 -12.54
N GLY A 600 11.03 12.77 -12.69
CA GLY A 600 10.45 11.97 -11.61
C GLY A 600 11.50 11.46 -10.63
N ALA A 601 11.39 11.78 -9.34
CA ALA A 601 12.31 11.32 -8.28
C ALA A 601 11.67 11.42 -6.88
N THR A 602 12.03 10.50 -5.97
CA THR A 602 11.41 10.40 -4.62
C THR A 602 12.42 10.29 -3.47
N SER A 603 13.52 9.54 -3.61
CA SER A 603 14.40 9.17 -2.48
C SER A 603 15.32 10.29 -1.98
N HIS A 604 15.64 10.34 -0.69
CA HIS A 604 16.57 11.35 -0.12
C HIS A 604 17.83 10.71 0.47
N ASP A 605 18.19 9.51 0.01
CA ASP A 605 19.23 8.67 0.61
C ASP A 605 20.60 9.39 0.71
N TYR A 606 21.00 10.17 -0.30
CA TYR A 606 22.30 10.85 -0.24
C TYR A 606 22.34 11.98 0.79
N THR A 607 21.21 12.62 1.08
CA THR A 607 21.09 13.57 2.19
C THR A 607 21.31 12.87 3.54
N ALA A 608 20.72 11.68 3.72
CA ALA A 608 20.94 10.87 4.91
C ALA A 608 22.41 10.40 5.01
N HIS A 609 23.03 10.03 3.89
CA HIS A 609 24.46 9.71 3.82
C HIS A 609 25.33 10.90 4.26
N LEU A 610 25.11 12.09 3.70
CA LEU A 610 25.83 13.31 4.09
C LEU A 610 25.68 13.65 5.57
N ALA A 611 24.50 13.38 6.16
CA ALA A 611 24.30 13.56 7.59
C ALA A 611 25.15 12.58 8.43
N ARG A 612 25.22 11.29 8.01
CA ARG A 612 26.04 10.26 8.67
C ARG A 612 27.53 10.57 8.66
N VAL A 613 28.05 11.09 7.54
CA VAL A 613 29.47 11.43 7.41
C VAL A 613 29.81 12.86 7.87
N GLY A 614 28.85 13.58 8.45
CA GLY A 614 29.05 14.92 9.01
C GLY A 614 29.18 16.06 7.98
N ARG A 615 28.90 15.79 6.69
CA ARG A 615 29.06 16.76 5.58
C ARG A 615 27.77 17.49 5.18
N TYR A 616 26.62 17.19 5.80
CA TYR A 616 25.33 17.84 5.49
C TYR A 616 25.30 19.37 5.71
N ARG A 617 26.25 19.91 6.47
CA ARG A 617 26.35 21.36 6.75
C ARG A 617 27.25 22.12 5.75
N GLU A 618 27.79 21.43 4.73
CA GLU A 618 28.63 22.06 3.72
C GLU A 618 27.82 22.94 2.75
N PRO A 619 28.43 23.97 2.15
CA PRO A 619 27.72 24.88 1.23
C PRO A 619 27.06 24.18 0.04
N TYR A 620 27.70 23.13 -0.50
CA TYR A 620 27.17 22.39 -1.66
C TYR A 620 26.07 21.40 -1.29
N ALA A 621 25.82 21.10 -0.01
CA ALA A 621 24.78 20.15 0.39
C ALA A 621 23.38 20.59 -0.06
N VAL A 622 23.10 21.90 -0.02
CA VAL A 622 21.80 22.47 -0.40
C VAL A 622 21.49 22.22 -1.88
N ASN A 623 22.34 22.73 -2.79
CA ASN A 623 22.10 22.58 -4.24
C ASN A 623 22.38 21.15 -4.72
N GLY A 624 23.33 20.45 -4.09
CA GLY A 624 23.70 19.09 -4.43
C GLY A 624 22.61 18.06 -4.14
N ASN A 625 21.62 18.37 -3.28
CA ASN A 625 20.62 17.38 -2.83
C ASN A 625 19.16 17.85 -2.94
N ALA A 626 18.91 19.13 -3.20
CA ALA A 626 17.54 19.60 -3.40
C ALA A 626 16.88 18.94 -4.62
N LYS A 627 15.69 18.37 -4.46
CA LYS A 627 14.97 17.66 -5.53
C LYS A 627 14.67 18.52 -6.75
N THR A 628 14.33 19.79 -6.56
CA THR A 628 14.13 20.73 -7.66
C THR A 628 15.35 20.86 -8.57
N VAL A 629 16.56 20.67 -8.02
CA VAL A 629 17.81 20.80 -8.78
C VAL A 629 18.03 19.64 -9.75
N LEU A 630 17.34 18.51 -9.60
CA LEU A 630 17.38 17.41 -10.58
C LEU A 630 16.96 17.88 -11.98
N ALA A 631 15.86 18.63 -12.08
CA ALA A 631 15.42 19.24 -13.33
C ALA A 631 16.21 20.51 -13.64
N ASN A 632 16.37 21.40 -12.65
CA ASN A 632 16.96 22.72 -12.88
C ASN A 632 18.42 22.66 -13.31
N ARG A 633 19.19 21.66 -12.85
CA ARG A 633 20.59 21.52 -13.28
C ARG A 633 20.67 21.11 -14.75
N ILE A 634 19.79 20.24 -15.24
CA ILE A 634 19.73 19.91 -16.67
C ILE A 634 19.40 21.17 -17.47
N SER A 635 18.38 21.93 -17.05
CA SER A 635 18.00 23.20 -17.68
C SER A 635 19.16 24.20 -17.67
N PHE A 636 19.89 24.31 -16.56
CA PHE A 636 21.03 25.21 -16.42
C PHE A 636 22.20 24.81 -17.34
N GLU A 637 22.62 23.54 -17.29
CA GLU A 637 23.78 23.05 -18.05
C GLU A 637 23.54 23.06 -19.56
N LEU A 638 22.30 22.83 -20.00
CA LEU A 638 21.92 22.88 -21.42
C LEU A 638 21.44 24.28 -21.86
N GLY A 639 21.29 25.23 -20.93
CA GLY A 639 20.78 26.57 -21.19
C GLY A 639 19.35 26.62 -21.72
N LEU A 640 18.45 25.85 -21.12
CA LEU A 640 17.04 25.72 -21.52
C LEU A 640 16.15 26.69 -20.72
N HIS A 641 15.08 27.17 -21.37
CA HIS A 641 14.18 28.18 -20.81
C HIS A 641 12.72 27.73 -20.66
N GLY A 642 12.41 26.46 -20.96
CA GLY A 642 11.07 25.90 -20.72
C GLY A 642 10.79 25.60 -19.24
N PRO A 643 9.58 25.13 -18.90
CA PRO A 643 9.25 24.63 -17.57
C PRO A 643 10.27 23.61 -17.05
N SER A 644 10.68 23.73 -15.79
CA SER A 644 11.71 22.89 -15.17
C SER A 644 11.23 22.37 -13.82
N GLU A 645 10.74 21.13 -13.76
CA GLU A 645 10.00 20.61 -12.62
C GLU A 645 10.51 19.22 -12.17
N ALA A 646 10.69 19.08 -10.85
CA ALA A 646 10.80 17.78 -10.21
C ALA A 646 9.40 17.29 -9.82
N VAL A 647 9.11 16.02 -10.10
CA VAL A 647 7.81 15.39 -9.88
C VAL A 647 7.96 14.25 -8.88
N ASP A 648 7.20 14.31 -7.78
CA ASP A 648 7.09 13.22 -6.81
C ASP A 648 5.62 12.79 -6.70
N THR A 649 5.34 11.63 -7.29
CA THR A 649 4.10 10.88 -7.08
C THR A 649 4.42 9.43 -6.71
N ALA A 650 5.47 9.22 -5.91
CA ALA A 650 5.99 7.89 -5.57
C ALA A 650 6.35 7.05 -6.82
N CYS A 651 5.91 5.80 -6.88
CA CYS A 651 6.22 4.85 -7.96
C CYS A 651 5.71 5.26 -9.36
N SER A 652 4.80 6.24 -9.45
CA SER A 652 4.30 6.78 -10.72
C SER A 652 5.00 8.04 -11.20
N SER A 653 5.99 8.57 -10.43
CA SER A 653 6.62 9.88 -10.66
C SER A 653 7.07 10.12 -12.10
N SER A 654 7.87 9.21 -12.68
CA SER A 654 8.39 9.38 -14.05
C SER A 654 7.32 9.30 -15.14
N LEU A 655 6.23 8.56 -14.91
CA LEU A 655 5.10 8.49 -15.86
C LEU A 655 4.18 9.72 -15.71
N THR A 656 4.03 10.25 -14.50
CA THR A 656 3.41 11.56 -14.26
C THR A 656 4.23 12.68 -14.91
N ALA A 657 5.55 12.65 -14.81
CA ALA A 657 6.45 13.60 -15.49
C ALA A 657 6.28 13.53 -17.01
N LEU A 658 6.17 12.32 -17.59
CA LEU A 658 5.87 12.15 -19.01
C LEU A 658 4.50 12.75 -19.38
N HIS A 659 3.47 12.54 -18.56
CA HIS A 659 2.16 13.16 -18.80
C HIS A 659 2.25 14.69 -18.80
N ARG A 660 2.98 15.29 -17.84
CA ARG A 660 3.16 16.75 -17.75
C ARG A 660 3.89 17.29 -18.97
N ALA A 661 4.95 16.63 -19.40
CA ALA A 661 5.70 17.01 -20.59
C ALA A 661 4.85 16.91 -21.87
N VAL A 662 4.06 15.85 -22.02
CA VAL A 662 3.14 15.70 -23.16
C VAL A 662 2.14 16.85 -23.19
N ARG A 663 1.58 17.25 -22.04
CA ARG A 663 0.69 18.41 -21.98
C ARG A 663 1.38 19.72 -22.33
N ALA A 664 2.56 19.97 -21.77
CA ALA A 664 3.33 21.18 -22.07
C ALA A 664 3.66 21.31 -23.57
N VAL A 665 3.98 20.20 -24.24
CA VAL A 665 4.21 20.16 -25.69
C VAL A 665 2.90 20.34 -26.48
N GLU A 666 1.82 19.65 -26.10
CA GLU A 666 0.51 19.76 -26.76
C GLU A 666 -0.10 21.17 -26.65
N ASP A 667 0.08 21.82 -25.51
CA ASP A 667 -0.44 23.14 -25.20
C ASP A 667 0.47 24.27 -25.72
N GLY A 668 1.64 23.93 -26.27
CA GLY A 668 2.60 24.88 -26.85
C GLY A 668 3.36 25.71 -25.81
N GLU A 669 3.49 25.22 -24.57
CA GLU A 669 4.30 25.86 -23.51
C GLU A 669 5.81 25.66 -23.73
N CYS A 670 6.19 24.72 -24.60
CA CYS A 670 7.57 24.42 -24.98
C CYS A 670 7.67 23.83 -26.40
N SER A 671 8.78 24.04 -27.08
CA SER A 671 9.05 23.45 -28.41
C SER A 671 9.45 21.96 -28.36
N GLY A 672 9.84 21.48 -27.18
CA GLY A 672 10.19 20.10 -26.89
C GLY A 672 10.38 19.91 -25.39
N ALA A 673 10.53 18.66 -24.94
CA ALA A 673 10.68 18.37 -23.52
C ALA A 673 11.60 17.18 -23.26
N ILE A 674 12.53 17.35 -22.32
CA ILE A 674 13.34 16.26 -21.75
C ILE A 674 12.60 15.73 -20.52
N VAL A 675 12.28 14.44 -20.52
CA VAL A 675 11.62 13.78 -19.40
C VAL A 675 12.55 12.76 -18.78
N GLY A 676 12.85 12.92 -17.50
CA GLY A 676 13.71 12.05 -16.72
C GLY A 676 12.95 11.25 -15.66
N GLY A 677 13.51 10.12 -15.28
CA GLY A 677 13.13 9.35 -14.11
C GLY A 677 14.36 8.73 -13.51
N VAL A 678 14.63 8.99 -12.23
CA VAL A 678 15.82 8.47 -11.55
C VAL A 678 15.47 7.98 -10.15
N HIS A 679 16.08 6.84 -9.79
CA HIS A 679 16.01 6.29 -8.45
C HIS A 679 17.28 5.50 -8.14
N LEU A 680 17.84 5.72 -6.95
CA LEU A 680 19.04 5.02 -6.46
C LEU A 680 18.83 4.51 -5.02
N LEU A 681 19.55 3.45 -4.67
CA LEU A 681 19.50 2.77 -3.38
C LEU A 681 20.83 3.03 -2.67
N LEU A 682 20.89 4.11 -1.87
CA LEU A 682 22.15 4.59 -1.31
C LEU A 682 22.27 4.36 0.21
N THR A 683 21.15 4.12 0.90
CA THR A 683 21.17 3.77 2.33
C THR A 683 20.22 2.61 2.66
N ALA A 684 20.45 1.99 3.83
CA ALA A 684 19.66 0.85 4.29
C ALA A 684 18.30 1.23 4.90
N ASP A 685 18.07 2.51 5.22
CA ASP A 685 16.91 2.96 6.01
C ASP A 685 15.58 2.52 5.39
N MET A 686 15.44 2.73 4.09
CA MET A 686 14.23 2.35 3.35
C MET A 686 14.09 0.84 3.19
N TYR A 687 15.19 0.07 3.22
CA TYR A 687 15.11 -1.40 3.21
C TYR A 687 14.54 -1.95 4.53
N VAL A 688 14.92 -1.33 5.65
CA VAL A 688 14.38 -1.66 6.97
C VAL A 688 12.90 -1.27 7.03
N ALA A 689 12.56 -0.02 6.69
CA ALA A 689 11.18 0.46 6.74
C ALA A 689 10.23 -0.36 5.84
N LEU A 690 10.63 -0.65 4.59
CA LEU A 690 9.81 -1.46 3.67
C LEU A 690 9.76 -2.94 4.09
N GLY A 691 10.81 -3.45 4.73
CA GLY A 691 10.80 -4.78 5.35
C GLY A 691 9.78 -4.87 6.48
N GLN A 692 9.74 -3.88 7.37
CA GLN A 692 8.77 -3.78 8.47
C GLN A 692 7.33 -3.63 7.97
N MET A 693 7.13 -2.96 6.83
CA MET A 693 5.84 -2.90 6.14
C MET A 693 5.43 -4.22 5.46
N GLY A 694 6.30 -5.23 5.39
CA GLY A 694 6.04 -6.48 4.67
C GLY A 694 5.96 -6.32 3.14
N ALA A 695 6.50 -5.23 2.59
CA ALA A 695 6.37 -4.91 1.16
C ALA A 695 7.44 -5.60 0.29
N LEU A 696 8.58 -5.97 0.90
CA LEU A 696 9.71 -6.55 0.20
C LEU A 696 9.57 -8.06 0.04
N SER A 697 9.89 -8.56 -1.16
CA SER A 697 10.05 -9.99 -1.38
C SER A 697 11.31 -10.51 -0.65
N PRO A 698 11.20 -11.56 0.19
CA PRO A 698 12.34 -12.17 0.86
C PRO A 698 13.31 -12.89 -0.08
N ASP A 699 12.81 -13.38 -1.24
CA ASP A 699 13.62 -14.11 -2.22
C ASP A 699 14.25 -13.20 -3.29
N GLY A 700 13.99 -11.90 -3.19
CA GLY A 700 14.59 -10.92 -4.09
C GLY A 700 14.01 -10.92 -5.50
N LYS A 701 12.83 -11.52 -5.72
CA LYS A 701 12.17 -11.54 -7.03
C LYS A 701 10.89 -10.73 -7.02
N CYS A 702 10.69 -9.93 -8.07
CA CYS A 702 9.34 -9.51 -8.46
C CYS A 702 8.74 -10.61 -9.34
N ARG A 703 7.60 -11.18 -8.91
CA ARG A 703 6.91 -12.27 -9.62
C ARG A 703 5.55 -11.80 -10.15
N PRO A 704 5.52 -10.82 -11.08
CA PRO A 704 4.28 -10.24 -11.56
C PRO A 704 3.38 -11.34 -12.14
N PHE A 705 2.12 -11.34 -11.72
CA PHE A 705 1.05 -12.23 -12.20
C PHE A 705 1.20 -13.71 -11.82
N ASP A 706 2.26 -14.08 -11.09
CA ASP A 706 2.48 -15.44 -10.63
C ASP A 706 1.76 -15.72 -9.31
N ARG A 707 1.30 -16.95 -9.12
CA ARG A 707 0.70 -17.40 -7.87
C ARG A 707 1.64 -17.26 -6.65
N ALA A 708 2.94 -17.30 -6.86
CA ALA A 708 3.95 -17.16 -5.81
C ALA A 708 4.40 -15.70 -5.56
N ALA A 709 3.66 -14.71 -6.09
CA ALA A 709 3.84 -13.30 -5.78
C ALA A 709 3.82 -13.04 -4.26
N ASN A 710 4.90 -12.47 -3.71
CA ASN A 710 5.13 -12.33 -2.28
C ASN A 710 5.75 -10.96 -1.88
N GLY A 711 5.64 -9.96 -2.76
CA GLY A 711 6.22 -8.65 -2.57
C GLY A 711 7.07 -8.22 -3.77
N PHE A 712 7.60 -7.00 -3.72
CA PHE A 712 8.51 -6.50 -4.75
C PHE A 712 9.95 -6.49 -4.24
N SER A 713 10.92 -6.46 -5.15
CA SER A 713 12.32 -6.18 -4.83
C SER A 713 12.71 -4.84 -5.37
N ARG A 714 13.59 -4.09 -4.69
CA ARG A 714 13.97 -2.73 -5.09
C ARG A 714 14.96 -2.76 -6.25
N GLY A 715 14.98 -1.70 -7.06
CA GLY A 715 15.96 -1.53 -8.13
C GLY A 715 16.37 -0.07 -8.34
N GLU A 716 17.54 0.10 -8.94
CA GLU A 716 18.13 1.39 -9.32
C GLU A 716 17.93 1.65 -10.82
N GLY A 717 17.89 2.92 -11.22
CA GLY A 717 17.96 3.27 -12.63
C GLY A 717 17.74 4.76 -12.92
N ALA A 718 18.27 5.20 -14.06
CA ALA A 718 17.99 6.49 -14.66
C ALA A 718 17.58 6.32 -16.13
N ILE A 719 16.49 6.98 -16.52
CA ILE A 719 15.98 6.98 -17.90
C ILE A 719 15.68 8.42 -18.30
N ALA A 720 16.04 8.81 -19.52
CA ALA A 720 15.62 10.05 -20.13
C ALA A 720 14.99 9.80 -21.50
N VAL A 721 13.93 10.52 -21.82
CA VAL A 721 13.35 10.60 -23.17
C VAL A 721 13.27 12.05 -23.61
N TYR A 722 13.50 12.31 -24.90
CA TYR A 722 13.33 13.62 -25.51
C TYR A 722 12.10 13.63 -26.41
N LEU A 723 11.20 14.57 -26.16
CA LEU A 723 9.90 14.70 -26.81
C LEU A 723 9.84 15.93 -27.69
N LYS A 724 9.19 15.82 -28.85
CA LYS A 724 8.88 16.94 -29.72
C LYS A 724 7.48 16.81 -30.32
N PRO A 725 6.83 17.90 -30.75
CA PRO A 725 5.73 17.81 -31.69
C PRO A 725 6.18 17.01 -32.92
N LEU A 726 5.34 16.12 -33.43
CA LEU A 726 5.68 15.23 -34.55
C LEU A 726 6.01 16.05 -35.80
N SER A 727 5.32 17.16 -36.05
CA SER A 727 5.66 18.04 -37.17
C SER A 727 7.07 18.61 -37.06
N HIS A 728 7.50 19.01 -35.85
CA HIS A 728 8.86 19.50 -35.60
C HIS A 728 9.88 18.37 -35.71
N ALA A 729 9.56 17.18 -35.19
CA ALA A 729 10.41 16.01 -35.33
C ALA A 729 10.71 15.67 -36.80
N LEU A 730 9.67 15.72 -37.65
CA LEU A 730 9.80 15.47 -39.08
C LEU A 730 10.52 16.60 -39.82
N ALA A 731 10.28 17.85 -39.42
CA ALA A 731 10.97 19.01 -40.00
C ALA A 731 12.49 18.96 -39.74
N ASP A 732 12.89 18.50 -38.55
CA ASP A 732 14.29 18.44 -38.13
C ASP A 732 15.00 17.15 -38.52
N GLY A 733 14.29 16.23 -39.19
CA GLY A 733 14.82 14.96 -39.67
C GLY A 733 15.04 13.92 -38.57
N ASP A 734 14.34 14.02 -37.44
CA ASP A 734 14.53 13.16 -36.28
C ASP A 734 14.11 11.70 -36.55
N THR A 735 14.81 10.76 -35.91
CA THR A 735 14.27 9.41 -35.77
C THR A 735 13.13 9.42 -34.76
N VAL A 736 11.93 9.04 -35.18
CA VAL A 736 10.78 8.86 -34.28
C VAL A 736 10.78 7.43 -33.74
N HIS A 737 11.10 7.25 -32.46
CA HIS A 737 11.10 5.93 -31.82
C HIS A 737 9.69 5.41 -31.56
N ALA A 738 8.78 6.28 -31.13
CA ALA A 738 7.36 5.99 -30.92
C ALA A 738 6.54 7.30 -30.84
N LEU A 739 5.23 7.19 -31.05
CA LEU A 739 4.29 8.27 -30.81
C LEU A 739 3.61 8.09 -29.45
N VAL A 740 3.43 9.17 -28.69
CA VAL A 740 2.53 9.20 -27.53
C VAL A 740 1.12 9.52 -28.02
N ARG A 741 0.23 8.52 -28.00
CA ARG A 741 -1.16 8.66 -28.48
C ARG A 741 -2.09 9.25 -27.42
N GLY A 742 -1.80 8.97 -26.16
CA GLY A 742 -2.59 9.46 -25.05
C GLY A 742 -1.88 9.23 -23.74
N SER A 743 -2.10 10.14 -22.80
CA SER A 743 -1.60 10.02 -21.44
C SER A 743 -2.62 10.57 -20.44
N GLY A 744 -2.56 10.10 -19.21
CA GLY A 744 -3.40 10.60 -18.14
C GLY A 744 -2.90 10.25 -16.76
N VAL A 745 -3.36 11.01 -15.78
CA VAL A 745 -3.16 10.75 -14.36
C VAL A 745 -4.47 10.89 -13.59
N ASN A 746 -4.61 10.18 -12.47
CA ASN A 746 -5.65 10.41 -11.48
C ASN A 746 -5.19 9.96 -10.08
N HIS A 747 -6.11 9.96 -9.12
CA HIS A 747 -5.89 9.45 -7.78
C HIS A 747 -6.86 8.32 -7.46
N GLY A 748 -6.43 7.38 -6.62
CA GLY A 748 -7.24 6.28 -6.08
C GLY A 748 -8.43 6.71 -5.21
N GLY A 749 -8.53 8.00 -4.86
CA GLY A 749 -9.53 8.51 -3.93
C GLY A 749 -9.47 7.83 -2.56
N ARG A 750 -10.63 7.65 -1.92
CA ARG A 750 -10.76 6.90 -0.67
C ARG A 750 -10.76 5.39 -0.97
N SER A 751 -9.75 4.67 -0.49
CA SER A 751 -9.69 3.21 -0.44
C SER A 751 -9.68 2.73 1.03
N GLN A 752 -9.48 1.43 1.26
CA GLN A 752 -9.46 0.82 2.61
C GLN A 752 -8.32 1.36 3.48
N SER A 753 -7.15 1.59 2.90
CA SER A 753 -6.02 2.26 3.53
C SER A 753 -5.19 2.97 2.46
N LEU A 754 -4.38 3.95 2.86
CA LEU A 754 -3.59 4.77 1.93
C LEU A 754 -2.80 3.96 0.88
N PRO A 755 -2.05 2.88 1.24
CA PRO A 755 -1.26 2.12 0.26
C PRO A 755 -2.06 1.16 -0.62
N VAL A 756 -3.35 0.94 -0.35
CA VAL A 756 -4.15 -0.04 -1.08
C VAL A 756 -4.67 0.58 -2.40
N PRO A 757 -4.36 -0.03 -3.56
CA PRO A 757 -4.79 0.48 -4.86
C PRO A 757 -6.30 0.35 -5.06
N ASN A 758 -6.87 1.22 -5.91
CA ASN A 758 -8.30 1.24 -6.22
C ASN A 758 -8.56 0.81 -7.68
N PRO A 759 -9.16 -0.37 -7.94
CA PRO A 759 -9.39 -0.86 -9.30
C PRO A 759 -10.33 0.04 -10.12
N ALA A 760 -11.35 0.65 -9.49
CA ALA A 760 -12.28 1.55 -10.17
C ALA A 760 -11.59 2.84 -10.62
N ALA A 761 -10.67 3.37 -9.81
CA ALA A 761 -9.86 4.52 -10.19
C ALA A 761 -8.91 4.19 -11.35
N GLN A 762 -8.29 3.01 -11.34
CA GLN A 762 -7.44 2.54 -12.44
C GLN A 762 -8.25 2.36 -13.73
N ALA A 763 -9.42 1.70 -13.65
CA ALA A 763 -10.32 1.54 -14.80
C ALA A 763 -10.77 2.90 -15.36
N SER A 764 -11.20 3.82 -14.49
CA SER A 764 -11.60 5.18 -14.87
C SER A 764 -10.48 5.94 -15.58
N LEU A 765 -9.23 5.79 -15.11
CA LEU A 765 -8.05 6.39 -15.75
C LEU A 765 -7.84 5.82 -17.15
N ILE A 766 -7.75 4.48 -17.27
CA ILE A 766 -7.49 3.79 -18.53
C ILE A 766 -8.60 4.14 -19.55
N SER A 767 -9.87 4.04 -19.15
CA SER A 767 -11.02 4.41 -19.98
C SER A 767 -10.99 5.88 -20.42
N ARG A 768 -10.52 6.79 -19.57
CA ARG A 768 -10.37 8.21 -19.93
C ARG A 768 -9.29 8.42 -20.97
N VAL A 769 -8.15 7.72 -20.86
CA VAL A 769 -7.05 7.80 -21.82
C VAL A 769 -7.47 7.19 -23.16
N LEU A 770 -8.13 6.03 -23.15
CA LEU A 770 -8.69 5.40 -24.36
C LEU A 770 -9.64 6.33 -25.10
N ARG A 771 -10.62 6.94 -24.41
CA ARG A 771 -11.54 7.91 -25.01
C ARG A 771 -10.85 9.16 -25.55
N ARG A 772 -9.94 9.76 -24.78
CA ARG A 772 -9.26 11.01 -25.18
C ARG A 772 -8.30 10.82 -26.35
N SER A 773 -7.71 9.63 -26.48
CA SER A 773 -6.80 9.28 -27.57
C SER A 773 -7.52 8.64 -28.77
N GLU A 774 -8.84 8.45 -28.67
CA GLU A 774 -9.67 7.77 -29.66
C GLU A 774 -9.08 6.40 -30.04
N THR A 775 -8.60 5.66 -29.05
CA THR A 775 -7.93 4.36 -29.25
C THR A 775 -8.89 3.22 -28.95
N ASP A 776 -9.13 2.36 -29.95
CA ASP A 776 -9.82 1.09 -29.77
C ASP A 776 -8.91 0.10 -28.99
N PRO A 777 -9.33 -0.42 -27.82
CA PRO A 777 -8.54 -1.38 -27.05
C PRO A 777 -8.14 -2.66 -27.82
N ARG A 778 -8.90 -3.06 -28.85
CA ARG A 778 -8.56 -4.21 -29.71
C ARG A 778 -7.27 -4.02 -30.50
N THR A 779 -6.80 -2.78 -30.61
CA THR A 779 -5.54 -2.45 -31.30
C THR A 779 -4.34 -2.42 -30.35
N ILE A 780 -4.56 -2.50 -29.04
CA ILE A 780 -3.49 -2.59 -28.04
C ILE A 780 -3.06 -4.05 -27.93
N GLY A 781 -1.87 -4.35 -28.44
CA GLY A 781 -1.32 -5.70 -28.44
C GLY A 781 -0.46 -6.02 -27.23
N TYR A 782 -0.04 -5.01 -26.48
CA TYR A 782 0.84 -5.16 -25.32
C TYR A 782 0.49 -4.15 -24.21
N VAL A 783 0.44 -4.63 -22.97
CA VAL A 783 0.39 -3.80 -21.76
C VAL A 783 1.64 -4.07 -20.94
N GLU A 784 2.46 -3.05 -20.80
CA GLU A 784 3.50 -2.96 -19.78
C GLU A 784 2.84 -2.47 -18.48
N ALA A 785 2.44 -3.43 -17.67
CA ALA A 785 1.72 -3.19 -16.42
C ALA A 785 2.64 -2.64 -15.33
N HIS A 786 2.04 -2.10 -14.27
CA HIS A 786 2.76 -1.77 -13.05
C HIS A 786 3.35 -3.04 -12.43
N GLY A 787 2.58 -4.12 -12.32
CA GLY A 787 3.03 -5.50 -12.06
C GLY A 787 4.14 -5.60 -11.04
N THR A 788 3.83 -5.34 -9.78
CA THR A 788 4.79 -5.35 -8.67
C THR A 788 5.09 -6.75 -8.14
N GLY A 789 4.31 -7.77 -8.53
CA GLY A 789 4.49 -9.12 -7.99
C GLY A 789 3.96 -9.24 -6.56
N THR A 790 2.91 -8.48 -6.25
CA THR A 790 2.22 -8.50 -4.96
C THR A 790 0.93 -9.29 -5.07
N GLU A 791 0.62 -10.10 -4.07
CA GLU A 791 -0.57 -10.97 -4.04
C GLU A 791 -1.89 -10.22 -4.29
N VAL A 792 -2.00 -8.99 -3.76
CA VAL A 792 -3.21 -8.15 -3.87
C VAL A 792 -3.13 -7.16 -5.04
N GLY A 793 -1.97 -6.54 -5.28
CA GLY A 793 -1.83 -5.48 -6.28
C GLY A 793 -2.01 -5.97 -7.72
N ASP A 794 -1.48 -7.15 -8.06
CA ASP A 794 -1.54 -7.66 -9.44
C ASP A 794 -2.99 -8.03 -9.85
N PRO A 795 -3.82 -8.68 -9.01
CA PRO A 795 -5.25 -8.84 -9.27
C PRO A 795 -6.03 -7.54 -9.41
N ILE A 796 -5.73 -6.54 -8.57
CA ILE A 796 -6.40 -5.22 -8.65
C ILE A 796 -6.09 -4.55 -9.99
N GLU A 797 -4.83 -4.58 -10.42
CA GLU A 797 -4.42 -4.01 -11.71
C GLU A 797 -5.09 -4.75 -12.89
N MET A 798 -5.09 -6.08 -12.86
CA MET A 798 -5.73 -6.87 -13.91
C MET A 798 -7.24 -6.61 -14.00
N ARG A 799 -7.91 -6.46 -12.86
CA ARG A 799 -9.32 -6.08 -12.83
C ARG A 799 -9.55 -4.69 -13.42
N GLY A 800 -8.73 -3.71 -13.06
CA GLY A 800 -8.81 -2.36 -13.62
C GLY A 800 -8.67 -2.34 -15.15
N LEU A 801 -7.73 -3.12 -15.69
CA LEU A 801 -7.55 -3.32 -17.13
C LEU A 801 -8.75 -3.98 -17.80
N ARG A 802 -9.25 -5.09 -17.24
CA ARG A 802 -10.42 -5.84 -17.75
C ARG A 802 -11.68 -4.96 -17.78
N THR A 803 -11.95 -4.25 -16.70
CA THR A 803 -13.09 -3.32 -16.61
C THR A 803 -12.99 -2.23 -17.68
N ALA A 804 -11.83 -1.57 -17.79
CA ALA A 804 -11.67 -0.50 -18.79
C ALA A 804 -11.78 -1.00 -20.23
N PHE A 805 -11.21 -2.17 -20.57
CA PHE A 805 -11.29 -2.72 -21.93
C PHE A 805 -12.71 -3.18 -22.27
N ALA A 806 -13.45 -3.74 -21.30
CA ALA A 806 -14.83 -4.15 -21.49
C ALA A 806 -15.77 -2.96 -21.74
N GLU A 807 -15.52 -1.79 -21.14
CA GLU A 807 -16.32 -0.57 -21.39
C GLU A 807 -16.28 -0.09 -22.86
N HIS A 808 -15.22 -0.42 -23.59
CA HIS A 808 -14.98 0.05 -24.96
C HIS A 808 -15.04 -1.06 -26.02
N THR A 809 -15.41 -2.29 -25.62
CA THR A 809 -15.63 -3.39 -26.58
C THR A 809 -17.09 -3.85 -26.56
N GLU A 810 -17.63 -4.20 -27.73
CA GLU A 810 -19.02 -4.69 -27.88
C GLU A 810 -19.24 -6.07 -27.23
N ASP A 811 -18.16 -6.70 -26.75
CA ASP A 811 -18.14 -8.01 -26.10
C ASP A 811 -18.24 -7.94 -24.57
N ALA A 812 -18.64 -6.79 -24.01
CA ALA A 812 -18.77 -6.60 -22.56
C ALA A 812 -19.58 -7.74 -21.91
N GLY A 813 -18.91 -8.55 -21.08
CA GLY A 813 -19.51 -9.71 -20.39
C GLY A 813 -19.55 -11.03 -21.18
N ARG A 814 -18.95 -11.11 -22.38
CA ARG A 814 -18.80 -12.35 -23.16
C ARG A 814 -17.35 -12.85 -23.12
N PRO A 815 -17.12 -14.18 -23.04
CA PRO A 815 -15.78 -14.73 -23.18
C PRO A 815 -15.15 -14.30 -24.52
N THR A 816 -13.94 -13.75 -24.47
CA THR A 816 -13.19 -13.33 -25.66
C THR A 816 -11.86 -14.08 -25.75
N GLU A 817 -11.31 -14.22 -26.96
CA GLU A 817 -9.97 -14.75 -27.15
C GLU A 817 -8.92 -13.69 -26.81
N ALA A 818 -7.83 -14.09 -26.14
CA ALA A 818 -6.81 -13.15 -25.72
C ALA A 818 -5.96 -12.65 -26.90
N TRP A 819 -6.00 -11.34 -27.17
CA TRP A 819 -5.15 -10.67 -28.18
C TRP A 819 -4.05 -9.81 -27.56
N CYS A 820 -4.21 -9.38 -26.31
CA CYS A 820 -3.31 -8.44 -25.66
C CYS A 820 -2.37 -9.18 -24.68
N ALA A 821 -1.07 -9.09 -24.93
CA ALA A 821 -0.09 -9.62 -23.99
C ALA A 821 0.13 -8.63 -22.82
N VAL A 822 0.41 -9.14 -21.62
CA VAL A 822 0.70 -8.34 -20.43
C VAL A 822 2.03 -8.80 -19.82
N GLY A 823 2.89 -7.84 -19.47
CA GLY A 823 4.18 -8.11 -18.84
C GLY A 823 4.64 -6.96 -17.95
N SER A 824 5.73 -7.17 -17.22
CA SER A 824 6.35 -6.13 -16.37
C SER A 824 7.87 -6.26 -16.36
N ILE A 825 8.57 -5.15 -16.63
CA ILE A 825 10.02 -5.01 -16.57
C ILE A 825 10.57 -5.26 -15.16
N LYS A 826 9.72 -5.11 -14.14
CA LYS A 826 10.14 -5.34 -12.74
C LYS A 826 10.59 -6.77 -12.50
N SER A 827 10.12 -7.72 -13.31
CA SER A 827 10.62 -9.10 -13.27
C SER A 827 12.11 -9.22 -13.59
N ASN A 828 12.67 -8.31 -14.41
CA ASN A 828 14.08 -8.31 -14.82
C ASN A 828 15.01 -7.55 -13.87
N MET A 829 14.54 -6.45 -13.27
CA MET A 829 15.40 -5.49 -12.57
C MET A 829 14.77 -4.86 -11.33
N GLY A 830 13.76 -5.53 -10.75
CA GLY A 830 13.08 -5.03 -9.57
C GLY A 830 12.23 -3.78 -9.84
N HIS A 831 11.69 -3.21 -8.78
CA HIS A 831 10.93 -1.99 -8.79
C HIS A 831 11.86 -0.78 -8.69
N LEU A 832 12.03 -0.07 -9.81
CA LEU A 832 12.82 1.16 -9.94
C LEU A 832 12.15 2.41 -9.32
N GLU A 833 11.20 2.22 -8.40
CA GLU A 833 10.43 3.27 -7.72
C GLU A 833 10.05 4.45 -8.63
N ALA A 834 10.61 5.65 -8.41
CA ALA A 834 10.28 6.84 -9.21
C ALA A 834 10.60 6.69 -10.70
N ALA A 835 11.62 5.91 -11.07
CA ALA A 835 12.04 5.65 -12.45
C ALA A 835 11.27 4.51 -13.13
N ALA A 836 10.41 3.78 -12.39
CA ALA A 836 9.74 2.57 -12.89
C ALA A 836 8.84 2.83 -14.11
N GLY A 837 8.16 3.97 -14.16
CA GLY A 837 7.29 4.35 -15.27
C GLY A 837 8.04 4.47 -16.60
N LEU A 838 9.13 5.25 -16.62
CA LEU A 838 9.95 5.41 -17.82
C LEU A 838 10.76 4.16 -18.17
N ALA A 839 11.11 3.31 -17.21
CA ALA A 839 11.68 1.98 -17.50
C ALA A 839 10.69 1.13 -18.32
N GLY A 840 9.40 1.15 -17.94
CA GLY A 840 8.32 0.51 -18.71
C GLY A 840 8.14 1.13 -20.10
N VAL A 841 8.19 2.46 -20.21
CA VAL A 841 8.17 3.17 -21.51
C VAL A 841 9.33 2.72 -22.40
N ALA A 842 10.55 2.66 -21.87
CA ALA A 842 11.72 2.24 -22.63
C ALA A 842 11.58 0.81 -23.19
N LYS A 843 11.10 -0.14 -22.37
CA LYS A 843 10.79 -1.50 -22.82
C LYS A 843 9.70 -1.53 -23.88
N ALA A 844 8.61 -0.78 -23.70
CA ALA A 844 7.51 -0.74 -24.66
C ALA A 844 7.93 -0.13 -26.01
N VAL A 845 8.70 0.97 -25.99
CA VAL A 845 9.28 1.59 -27.20
C VAL A 845 10.20 0.61 -27.93
N LEU A 846 11.09 -0.10 -27.21
CA LEU A 846 11.96 -1.11 -27.81
C LEU A 846 11.17 -2.28 -28.40
N ALA A 847 10.11 -2.74 -27.72
CA ALA A 847 9.23 -3.79 -28.22
C ALA A 847 8.50 -3.38 -29.51
N LEU A 848 8.04 -2.12 -29.61
CA LEU A 848 7.46 -1.55 -30.83
C LEU A 848 8.50 -1.50 -31.96
N ARG A 849 9.69 -0.94 -31.68
CA ARG A 849 10.77 -0.77 -32.67
C ARG A 849 11.25 -2.09 -33.24
N HIS A 850 11.45 -3.09 -32.37
CA HIS A 850 11.91 -4.42 -32.79
C HIS A 850 10.77 -5.36 -33.18
N ARG A 851 9.50 -4.95 -33.04
CA ARG A 851 8.30 -5.74 -33.37
C ARG A 851 8.26 -7.10 -32.67
N VAL A 852 8.75 -7.13 -31.44
CA VAL A 852 8.86 -8.34 -30.61
C VAL A 852 8.46 -7.98 -29.19
N ILE A 853 7.61 -8.79 -28.57
CA ILE A 853 7.27 -8.66 -27.14
C ILE A 853 8.25 -9.55 -26.36
N PRO A 854 9.09 -8.98 -25.48
CA PRO A 854 10.03 -9.74 -24.66
C PRO A 854 9.31 -10.50 -23.54
N PRO A 855 9.89 -11.58 -23.01
CA PRO A 855 9.31 -12.33 -21.90
C PRO A 855 9.26 -11.50 -20.61
N SER A 856 8.17 -11.63 -19.86
CA SER A 856 8.06 -11.31 -18.44
C SER A 856 8.54 -12.53 -17.66
N ILE A 857 9.70 -12.42 -17.02
CA ILE A 857 10.35 -13.55 -16.34
C ILE A 857 9.78 -13.73 -14.92
N ASN A 858 10.29 -14.74 -14.19
CA ASN A 858 9.83 -15.07 -12.83
C ASN A 858 8.35 -15.50 -12.73
N PHE A 859 7.76 -15.90 -13.87
CA PHE A 859 6.42 -16.45 -14.01
C PHE A 859 6.47 -17.96 -14.33
N ARG A 860 5.64 -18.75 -13.68
CA ARG A 860 5.47 -20.21 -13.83
C ARG A 860 4.00 -20.61 -13.81
N HIS A 861 3.22 -20.06 -12.90
CA HIS A 861 1.82 -20.40 -12.71
C HIS A 861 1.00 -19.13 -12.53
N VAL A 862 -0.03 -18.96 -13.37
CA VAL A 862 -0.96 -17.83 -13.26
C VAL A 862 -1.58 -17.76 -11.86
N ASN A 863 -1.61 -16.56 -11.28
CA ASN A 863 -2.41 -16.30 -10.09
C ASN A 863 -3.91 -16.41 -10.47
N PRO A 864 -4.68 -17.34 -9.88
CA PRO A 864 -6.08 -17.56 -10.26
C PRO A 864 -6.97 -16.32 -10.02
N LEU A 865 -6.56 -15.40 -9.13
CA LEU A 865 -7.28 -14.15 -8.86
C LEU A 865 -7.24 -13.15 -10.03
N LEU A 866 -6.40 -13.37 -11.03
CA LEU A 866 -6.33 -12.51 -12.22
C LEU A 866 -7.52 -12.71 -13.17
N GLU A 867 -8.17 -13.87 -13.11
CA GLU A 867 -9.33 -14.24 -13.97
C GLU A 867 -9.07 -13.98 -15.46
N LEU A 868 -7.94 -14.47 -15.99
CA LEU A 868 -7.55 -14.26 -17.38
C LEU A 868 -8.39 -15.06 -18.39
N GLU A 869 -9.00 -16.16 -17.95
CA GLU A 869 -9.82 -17.02 -18.82
C GLU A 869 -11.05 -16.26 -19.33
N GLY A 870 -11.24 -16.26 -20.65
CA GLY A 870 -12.30 -15.48 -21.31
C GLY A 870 -12.06 -13.96 -21.32
N SER A 871 -10.86 -13.50 -20.96
CA SER A 871 -10.45 -12.09 -20.98
C SER A 871 -9.57 -11.78 -22.20
N PRO A 872 -9.38 -10.49 -22.57
CA PRO A 872 -8.53 -10.12 -23.71
C PRO A 872 -7.04 -10.26 -23.42
N PHE A 873 -6.66 -10.61 -22.19
CA PHE A 873 -5.30 -10.57 -21.69
C PHE A 873 -4.68 -11.97 -21.57
N ARG A 874 -3.40 -12.05 -21.90
CA ARG A 874 -2.54 -13.22 -21.65
C ARG A 874 -1.17 -12.76 -21.16
N ILE A 875 -0.50 -13.56 -20.34
CA ILE A 875 0.85 -13.22 -19.85
C ILE A 875 1.87 -13.39 -20.99
N ALA A 876 2.79 -12.43 -21.12
CA ALA A 876 3.92 -12.49 -22.03
C ALA A 876 5.04 -13.37 -21.46
N ASP A 877 4.81 -14.67 -21.26
CA ASP A 877 5.75 -15.59 -20.58
C ASP A 877 6.92 -16.07 -21.45
N HIS A 878 6.89 -15.80 -22.75
CA HIS A 878 7.97 -16.10 -23.69
C HIS A 878 8.14 -14.98 -24.74
N ARG A 879 9.31 -14.95 -25.38
CA ARG A 879 9.57 -14.07 -26.53
C ARG A 879 8.61 -14.42 -27.66
N GLN A 880 7.93 -13.41 -28.20
CA GLN A 880 6.98 -13.59 -29.29
C GLN A 880 7.07 -12.46 -30.31
N ASP A 881 6.88 -12.81 -31.58
CA ASP A 881 6.73 -11.83 -32.64
C ASP A 881 5.46 -11.01 -32.40
N TRP A 882 5.51 -9.73 -32.72
CA TRP A 882 4.38 -8.84 -32.58
C TRP A 882 3.85 -8.52 -33.99
N PRO A 883 2.79 -9.18 -34.48
CA PRO A 883 2.21 -8.85 -35.78
C PRO A 883 1.43 -7.53 -35.73
N HIS A 884 1.21 -6.93 -36.91
CA HIS A 884 0.28 -5.80 -37.00
C HIS A 884 -1.15 -6.27 -36.71
N PRO A 885 -1.92 -5.56 -35.86
CA PRO A 885 -3.36 -5.77 -35.82
C PRO A 885 -3.98 -5.38 -37.16
N THR A 886 -5.12 -5.99 -37.51
CA THR A 886 -5.86 -5.66 -38.73
C THR A 886 -7.20 -5.05 -38.40
N ASP A 887 -7.62 -4.04 -39.15
CA ASP A 887 -8.99 -3.54 -39.05
C ASP A 887 -10.01 -4.54 -39.65
N ARG A 888 -11.29 -4.21 -39.56
CA ARG A 888 -12.41 -5.00 -40.12
C ARG A 888 -12.35 -5.18 -41.64
N HIS A 889 -11.54 -4.39 -42.34
CA HIS A 889 -11.33 -4.43 -43.79
C HIS A 889 -10.02 -5.14 -44.16
N GLY A 890 -9.28 -5.68 -43.19
CA GLY A 890 -8.02 -6.38 -43.38
C GLY A 890 -6.80 -5.44 -43.57
N ALA A 891 -6.95 -4.13 -43.35
CA ALA A 891 -5.83 -3.19 -43.42
C ALA A 891 -4.98 -3.26 -42.14
N ALA A 892 -3.66 -3.25 -42.30
CA ALA A 892 -2.74 -3.25 -41.18
C ALA A 892 -2.84 -1.93 -40.39
N LEU A 893 -3.02 -2.06 -39.08
CA LEU A 893 -2.99 -0.97 -38.11
C LEU A 893 -1.63 -0.91 -37.41
N PRO A 894 -1.21 0.27 -36.92
CA PRO A 894 0.04 0.39 -36.16
C PRO A 894 -0.05 -0.39 -34.85
N ARG A 895 1.06 -0.98 -34.41
CA ARG A 895 1.14 -1.62 -33.09
C ARG A 895 0.98 -0.56 -32.00
N ARG A 896 0.25 -0.91 -30.93
CA ARG A 896 0.06 -0.03 -29.77
C ARG A 896 0.39 -0.76 -28.48
N ALA A 897 1.15 -0.09 -27.63
CA ALA A 897 1.47 -0.51 -26.27
C ALA A 897 0.77 0.40 -25.27
N ALA A 898 0.36 -0.12 -24.12
CA ALA A 898 -0.01 0.71 -22.98
C ALA A 898 1.01 0.52 -21.84
N VAL A 899 1.26 1.57 -21.05
CA VAL A 899 2.16 1.54 -19.90
C VAL A 899 1.43 2.09 -18.68
N SER A 900 1.46 1.36 -17.57
CA SER A 900 0.82 1.73 -16.30
C SER A 900 1.83 1.90 -15.16
N ALA A 901 1.63 2.91 -14.31
CA ALA A 901 2.39 3.07 -13.08
C ALA A 901 1.50 3.59 -11.94
N MET A 902 1.52 2.90 -10.79
CA MET A 902 0.66 3.21 -9.64
C MET A 902 1.55 3.54 -8.43
N GLY A 903 1.42 4.75 -7.89
CA GLY A 903 2.13 5.18 -6.68
C GLY A 903 1.43 4.66 -5.43
N PHE A 904 2.19 4.24 -4.41
CA PHE A 904 1.61 3.77 -3.14
C PHE A 904 0.75 4.85 -2.45
N GLY A 905 0.98 6.14 -2.72
CA GLY A 905 0.10 7.20 -2.21
C GLY A 905 -1.28 7.27 -2.88
N GLY A 906 -1.53 6.48 -3.94
CA GLY A 906 -2.77 6.47 -4.71
C GLY A 906 -2.71 7.19 -6.06
N SER A 907 -1.59 7.84 -6.40
CA SER A 907 -1.41 8.54 -7.69
C SER A 907 -1.15 7.55 -8.83
N ASN A 908 -2.05 7.48 -9.80
CA ASN A 908 -1.96 6.58 -10.95
C ASN A 908 -1.62 7.35 -12.23
N ALA A 909 -0.82 6.74 -13.09
CA ALA A 909 -0.48 7.25 -14.41
C ALA A 909 -0.61 6.15 -15.47
N HIS A 910 -1.08 6.52 -16.67
CA HIS A 910 -1.26 5.60 -17.78
C HIS A 910 -0.96 6.29 -19.13
N VAL A 911 -0.24 5.60 -20.02
CA VAL A 911 0.19 6.12 -21.32
C VAL A 911 -0.05 5.08 -22.40
N ILE A 912 -0.50 5.51 -23.58
CA ILE A 912 -0.63 4.71 -24.80
C ILE A 912 0.44 5.17 -25.80
N LEU A 913 1.27 4.23 -26.23
CA LEU A 913 2.32 4.40 -27.23
C LEU A 913 1.90 3.73 -28.54
N GLU A 914 2.32 4.31 -29.67
CA GLU A 914 2.06 3.76 -31.00
C GLU A 914 3.32 3.72 -31.86
N GLU A 915 3.45 2.65 -32.65
CA GLU A 915 4.46 2.49 -33.69
C GLU A 915 4.37 3.62 -34.74
N TYR A 916 5.52 4.21 -35.06
CA TYR A 916 5.62 5.14 -36.18
C TYR A 916 5.97 4.37 -37.48
N PRO A 917 5.30 4.60 -38.63
CA PRO A 917 5.37 3.71 -39.80
C PRO A 917 6.69 3.70 -40.60
N ASP A 918 7.69 4.51 -40.24
CA ASP A 918 8.83 4.85 -41.12
C ASP A 918 9.93 3.78 -41.27
N HIS A 919 9.58 2.50 -41.11
CA HIS A 919 10.47 1.37 -41.39
C HIS A 919 10.07 0.57 -42.64
N ALA A 920 9.29 1.16 -43.56
CA ALA A 920 9.28 0.62 -44.93
C ALA A 920 10.70 0.79 -45.50
N PRO A 921 11.39 -0.28 -45.95
CA PRO A 921 12.66 -0.14 -46.63
C PRO A 921 12.41 0.79 -47.81
N ARG A 922 12.93 2.02 -47.74
CA ARG A 922 12.91 2.91 -48.89
C ARG A 922 13.66 2.16 -49.99
N PRO A 923 13.12 2.13 -51.22
CA PRO A 923 13.85 1.52 -52.33
C PRO A 923 15.24 2.12 -52.29
N ALA A 924 16.25 1.27 -52.08
CA ALA A 924 17.64 1.68 -52.10
C ALA A 924 17.76 2.60 -53.32
N SER A 925 18.03 3.89 -53.08
CA SER A 925 18.19 4.82 -54.18
C SER A 925 19.24 4.17 -55.07
N THR A 926 18.84 3.74 -56.25
CA THR A 926 19.73 3.19 -57.27
C THR A 926 20.74 4.24 -57.75
N ALA A 927 20.69 5.45 -57.16
CA ALA A 927 21.62 6.55 -57.33
C ALA A 927 22.57 6.79 -56.13
N ALA A 928 22.51 5.99 -55.05
CA ALA A 928 23.59 5.96 -54.03
C ALA A 928 24.75 5.11 -54.57
N ALA A 929 25.36 5.56 -55.66
CA ALA A 929 26.70 5.12 -56.02
C ALA A 929 27.61 5.37 -54.82
N ALA A 930 28.42 4.38 -54.43
CA ALA A 930 29.59 4.51 -53.57
C ALA A 930 30.19 5.93 -53.63
N ARG A 931 29.89 6.74 -52.60
CA ARG A 931 30.45 8.07 -52.40
C ARG A 931 31.20 7.98 -51.09
N ASN A 932 32.47 8.38 -51.13
CA ASN A 932 33.23 8.59 -49.91
C ASN A 932 32.47 9.60 -49.03
N GLU A 933 32.18 9.22 -47.80
CA GLU A 933 31.59 10.10 -46.79
C GLU A 933 32.66 10.53 -45.78
N LEU A 934 32.45 11.71 -45.17
CA LEU A 934 33.29 12.22 -44.09
C LEU A 934 32.61 11.99 -42.74
N PHE A 935 33.18 11.07 -41.95
CA PHE A 935 32.78 10.79 -40.58
C PHE A 935 33.68 11.54 -39.60
N VAL A 936 33.08 12.12 -38.56
CA VAL A 936 33.81 12.92 -37.57
C VAL A 936 33.47 12.47 -36.15
N LEU A 937 34.47 12.50 -35.27
CA LEU A 937 34.34 12.13 -33.85
C LEU A 937 35.19 13.05 -33.01
N SER A 938 34.60 13.68 -31.99
CA SER A 938 35.33 14.56 -31.09
C SER A 938 35.18 14.14 -29.62
N ALA A 939 36.16 14.48 -28.78
CA ALA A 939 36.05 14.35 -27.34
C ALA A 939 36.91 15.37 -26.58
N ARG A 940 36.70 15.51 -25.27
CA ARG A 940 37.52 16.41 -24.42
C ARG A 940 38.93 15.87 -24.14
N SER A 941 39.16 14.57 -24.30
CA SER A 941 40.49 13.98 -24.15
C SER A 941 40.76 12.92 -25.21
N ARG A 942 42.05 12.64 -25.46
CA ARG A 942 42.49 11.57 -26.37
C ARG A 942 41.94 10.21 -25.95
N GLU A 943 41.86 9.94 -24.65
CA GLU A 943 41.34 8.69 -24.10
C GLU A 943 39.84 8.54 -24.41
N ARG A 944 39.05 9.60 -24.16
CA ARG A 944 37.62 9.60 -24.44
C ARG A 944 37.32 9.48 -25.94
N LEU A 945 38.15 10.07 -26.79
CA LEU A 945 38.06 9.90 -28.24
C LEU A 945 38.24 8.44 -28.68
N ALA A 946 39.20 7.73 -28.07
CA ALA A 946 39.41 6.31 -28.35
C ALA A 946 38.23 5.45 -27.89
N VAL A 947 37.62 5.75 -26.74
CA VAL A 947 36.39 5.06 -26.30
C VAL A 947 35.24 5.34 -27.27
N ALA A 948 35.05 6.59 -27.70
CA ALA A 948 34.01 6.96 -28.66
C ALA A 948 34.16 6.24 -29.99
N ALA A 949 35.39 6.18 -30.54
CA ALA A 949 35.69 5.44 -31.76
C ALA A 949 35.40 3.93 -31.62
N ARG A 950 35.71 3.34 -30.46
CA ARG A 950 35.43 1.94 -30.18
C ARG A 950 33.92 1.69 -30.09
N SER A 951 33.19 2.52 -29.34
CA SER A 951 31.74 2.40 -29.19
C SER A 951 31.01 2.56 -30.52
N LEU A 952 31.44 3.50 -31.38
CA LEU A 952 30.89 3.65 -32.72
C LEU A 952 31.18 2.41 -33.57
N ALA A 953 32.42 1.90 -33.57
CA ALA A 953 32.76 0.69 -34.32
C ALA A 953 31.94 -0.53 -33.86
N ASP A 954 31.80 -0.74 -32.55
CA ASP A 954 31.00 -1.83 -31.97
C ASP A 954 29.50 -1.70 -32.34
N HIS A 955 28.98 -0.47 -32.38
CA HIS A 955 27.60 -0.22 -32.76
C HIS A 955 27.33 -0.48 -34.25
N LEU A 956 28.25 -0.08 -35.12
CA LEU A 956 28.12 -0.27 -36.57
C LEU A 956 28.39 -1.73 -37.00
N ASP A 957 29.17 -2.48 -36.23
CA ASP A 957 29.36 -3.93 -36.40
C ASP A 957 28.10 -4.74 -36.02
N ALA A 958 27.26 -4.20 -35.12
CA ALA A 958 25.95 -4.76 -34.84
C ALA A 958 24.99 -4.41 -35.98
N ASP A 959 24.27 -5.40 -36.52
CA ASP A 959 23.34 -5.29 -37.67
C ASP A 959 22.49 -3.99 -37.62
N THR A 960 22.95 -2.96 -38.35
CA THR A 960 22.37 -1.61 -38.35
C THR A 960 21.63 -1.36 -39.66
N THR A 961 20.45 -0.75 -39.57
CA THR A 961 19.65 -0.38 -40.73
C THR A 961 20.00 1.01 -41.27
N ALA A 962 20.92 1.72 -40.62
CA ALA A 962 21.34 3.06 -41.02
C ALA A 962 22.27 3.03 -42.23
N THR A 963 22.18 4.06 -43.07
CA THR A 963 23.09 4.27 -44.20
C THR A 963 24.34 5.04 -43.77
N ALA A 964 25.41 4.95 -44.57
CA ALA A 964 26.64 5.69 -44.36
C ALA A 964 26.43 7.21 -44.32
N ALA A 965 25.54 7.73 -45.18
CA ALA A 965 25.23 9.15 -45.27
C ALA A 965 24.51 9.64 -43.99
N GLU A 966 23.50 8.91 -43.51
CA GLU A 966 22.78 9.25 -42.25
C GLU A 966 23.71 9.25 -41.02
N VAL A 967 24.65 8.29 -40.95
CA VAL A 967 25.65 8.22 -39.88
C VAL A 967 26.60 9.42 -39.98
N ALA A 968 27.11 9.74 -41.17
CA ALA A 968 27.98 10.90 -41.39
C ALA A 968 27.25 12.22 -41.06
N HIS A 969 26.00 12.35 -41.49
CA HIS A 969 25.15 13.51 -41.21
C HIS A 969 24.97 13.71 -39.71
N THR A 970 24.57 12.66 -38.99
CA THR A 970 24.35 12.70 -37.54
C THR A 970 25.61 13.08 -36.77
N LEU A 971 26.77 12.51 -37.14
CA LEU A 971 28.04 12.82 -36.49
C LEU A 971 28.50 14.27 -36.74
N ARG A 972 28.23 14.81 -37.92
CA ARG A 972 28.63 16.18 -38.31
C ARG A 972 27.75 17.27 -37.72
N SER A 973 26.43 17.06 -37.70
CA SER A 973 25.46 18.10 -37.32
C SER A 973 24.85 17.89 -35.94
N GLY A 974 25.00 16.69 -35.37
CA GLY A 974 24.28 16.22 -34.19
C GLY A 974 25.16 15.93 -32.98
N ARG A 975 26.41 16.37 -32.97
CA ARG A 975 27.36 16.15 -31.87
C ARG A 975 28.15 17.42 -31.57
N GLU A 976 28.54 17.60 -30.31
CA GLU A 976 29.44 18.68 -29.92
C GLU A 976 30.78 18.58 -30.64
N GLU A 977 31.33 19.73 -31.04
CA GLU A 977 32.65 19.82 -31.66
C GLU A 977 33.77 20.07 -30.63
N MET A 978 34.24 19.02 -29.96
CA MET A 978 35.21 19.10 -28.87
C MET A 978 36.68 19.17 -29.33
N GLU A 979 37.59 19.25 -28.37
CA GLU A 979 39.01 19.55 -28.54
C GLU A 979 39.79 18.47 -29.32
N TRP A 980 39.67 17.19 -28.95
CA TRP A 980 40.36 16.09 -29.61
C TRP A 980 39.49 15.56 -30.73
N ARG A 981 40.03 15.50 -31.95
CA ARG A 981 39.25 15.30 -33.17
C ARG A 981 39.82 14.16 -34.02
N LEU A 982 38.95 13.25 -34.45
CA LEU A 982 39.20 12.17 -35.42
C LEU A 982 38.24 12.31 -36.62
N ALA A 983 38.78 12.38 -37.83
CA ALA A 983 38.01 12.35 -39.08
C ALA A 983 38.40 11.13 -39.91
N VAL A 984 37.41 10.46 -40.50
CA VAL A 984 37.59 9.28 -41.34
C VAL A 984 36.83 9.47 -42.65
N ILE A 985 37.52 9.30 -43.77
CA ILE A 985 36.92 9.23 -45.10
C ILE A 985 36.76 7.76 -45.47
N ALA A 986 35.52 7.32 -45.70
CA ALA A 986 35.23 5.93 -46.01
C ALA A 986 34.07 5.79 -47.01
N ASP A 987 34.18 4.78 -47.87
CA ASP A 987 33.14 4.30 -48.78
C ASP A 987 32.29 3.25 -48.04
N GLY A 988 31.32 3.74 -47.28
CA GLY A 988 30.39 2.90 -46.53
C GLY A 988 30.84 2.49 -45.13
N LEU A 989 29.89 1.92 -44.37
CA LEU A 989 30.07 1.53 -42.97
C LEU A 989 31.15 0.45 -42.73
N PRO A 990 31.29 -0.61 -43.57
CA PRO A 990 32.32 -1.62 -43.34
C PRO A 990 33.75 -1.07 -43.42
N GLN A 991 34.02 -0.14 -44.34
CA GLN A 991 35.33 0.51 -44.43
C GLN A 991 35.55 1.46 -43.25
N LEU A 992 34.52 2.21 -42.82
CA LEU A 992 34.58 3.04 -41.61
C LEU A 992 34.96 2.23 -40.38
N VAL A 993 34.28 1.11 -40.12
CA VAL A 993 34.60 0.22 -38.99
C VAL A 993 36.05 -0.24 -39.07
N THR A 994 36.49 -0.72 -40.23
CA THR A 994 37.86 -1.19 -40.43
C THR A 994 38.88 -0.08 -40.11
N ALA A 995 38.63 1.15 -40.60
CA ALA A 995 39.48 2.29 -40.34
C ALA A 995 39.52 2.68 -38.85
N LEU A 996 38.38 2.67 -38.16
CA LEU A 996 38.30 2.92 -36.71
C LEU A 996 39.08 1.85 -35.92
N ARG A 997 38.93 0.57 -36.26
CA ARG A 997 39.65 -0.53 -35.60
C ARG A 997 41.16 -0.44 -35.79
N ARG A 998 41.63 -0.13 -37.00
CA ARG A 998 43.06 0.10 -37.30
C ARG A 998 43.60 1.30 -36.55
N HIS A 999 42.85 2.40 -36.52
CA HIS A 999 43.20 3.58 -35.73
C HIS A 999 43.38 3.25 -34.23
N LEU A 1000 42.45 2.46 -33.66
CA LEU A 1000 42.52 2.00 -32.27
C LEU A 1000 43.69 1.04 -32.00
N ALA A 1001 44.19 0.34 -33.02
CA ALA A 1001 45.37 -0.51 -32.96
C ALA A 1001 46.69 0.26 -33.22
N GLU A 1002 46.62 1.59 -33.37
CA GLU A 1002 47.75 2.47 -33.75
C GLU A 1002 48.41 2.08 -35.09
N GLU A 1003 47.64 1.46 -35.98
CA GLU A 1003 48.07 1.13 -37.34
C GLU A 1003 47.76 2.26 -38.32
N ALA A 1004 48.65 2.49 -39.30
CA ALA A 1004 48.39 3.45 -40.37
C ALA A 1004 47.15 3.02 -41.18
N ALA A 1005 46.22 3.94 -41.41
CA ALA A 1005 45.03 3.74 -42.22
C ALA A 1005 44.84 4.95 -43.15
N ASP A 1006 44.68 4.70 -44.44
CA ASP A 1006 44.41 5.76 -45.42
C ASP A 1006 43.05 6.42 -45.14
N GLY A 1007 42.99 7.75 -45.30
CA GLY A 1007 41.76 8.52 -45.08
C GLY A 1007 41.43 8.81 -43.59
N VAL A 1008 42.33 8.48 -42.66
CA VAL A 1008 42.18 8.80 -41.23
C VAL A 1008 43.02 10.02 -40.85
N PHE A 1009 42.39 10.98 -40.19
CA PHE A 1009 43.00 12.24 -39.73
C PHE A 1009 42.74 12.42 -38.24
N THR A 1010 43.75 12.82 -37.48
CA THR A 1010 43.60 13.19 -36.06
C THR A 1010 44.25 14.54 -35.78
N GLY A 1011 43.70 15.25 -34.79
CA GLY A 1011 44.20 16.56 -34.40
C GLY A 1011 43.63 17.03 -33.07
N ARG A 1012 44.18 18.14 -32.59
CA ARG A 1012 43.75 18.84 -31.38
C ARG A 1012 43.39 20.26 -31.77
N ALA A 1013 42.14 20.65 -31.55
CA ALA A 1013 41.62 21.98 -31.82
C ALA A 1013 42.15 22.97 -30.75
N LEU A 1014 43.31 23.57 -31.01
CA LEU A 1014 43.84 24.67 -30.21
C LEU A 1014 43.21 25.96 -30.75
N GLY A 1015 42.30 26.57 -29.98
CA GLY A 1015 41.48 27.70 -30.45
C GLY A 1015 42.27 28.79 -31.19
N GLY A 1016 41.70 29.32 -32.28
CA GLY A 1016 42.27 30.47 -33.02
C GLY A 1016 42.61 30.27 -34.50
N GLY A 1017 42.11 29.24 -35.17
CA GLY A 1017 42.28 29.10 -36.62
C GLY A 1017 41.41 30.10 -37.40
N THR A 1018 42.00 31.12 -38.01
CA THR A 1018 41.33 31.96 -39.02
C THR A 1018 40.75 31.08 -40.14
N ALA A 1019 39.52 31.37 -40.58
CA ALA A 1019 38.85 30.66 -41.67
C ALA A 1019 39.81 30.44 -42.86
N ALA A 1020 40.18 29.18 -43.11
CA ALA A 1020 40.91 28.81 -44.31
C ALA A 1020 39.95 28.90 -45.52
N ALA A 1021 40.50 29.03 -46.72
CA ALA A 1021 39.71 28.93 -47.95
C ALA A 1021 38.83 27.67 -47.94
N ALA A 1022 37.59 27.76 -48.44
CA ALA A 1022 36.68 26.63 -48.51
C ALA A 1022 37.38 25.42 -49.17
N ALA A 1023 37.47 24.30 -48.45
CA ALA A 1023 38.07 23.11 -49.01
C ALA A 1023 37.22 22.59 -50.19
N GLU A 1024 37.87 22.32 -51.32
CA GLU A 1024 37.19 21.84 -52.54
C GLU A 1024 36.94 20.31 -52.51
N ASP A 1025 37.56 19.57 -51.57
CA ASP A 1025 37.46 18.12 -51.45
C ASP A 1025 37.34 17.61 -49.98
N LEU A 1026 36.94 16.34 -49.81
CA LEU A 1026 36.75 15.71 -48.49
C LEU A 1026 38.03 15.64 -47.65
N HIS A 1027 39.20 15.53 -48.28
CA HIS A 1027 40.49 15.47 -47.58
C HIS A 1027 40.87 16.84 -46.99
N GLY A 1028 40.58 17.93 -47.71
CA GLY A 1028 40.68 19.29 -47.22
C GLY A 1028 39.74 19.52 -46.04
N LEU A 1029 38.47 19.12 -46.16
CA LEU A 1029 37.48 19.22 -45.08
C LEU A 1029 37.91 18.44 -43.83
N ALA A 1030 38.40 17.20 -43.99
CA ALA A 1030 38.91 16.41 -42.87
C ALA A 1030 40.08 17.10 -42.15
N ARG A 1031 41.06 17.65 -42.90
CA ARG A 1031 42.20 18.40 -42.35
C ARG A 1031 41.76 19.69 -41.62
N GLN A 1032 40.81 20.42 -42.19
CA GLN A 1032 40.24 21.62 -41.58
C GLN A 1032 39.52 21.29 -40.28
N TRP A 1033 38.70 20.24 -40.29
CA TRP A 1033 37.94 19.81 -39.12
C TRP A 1033 38.83 19.39 -37.96
N VAL A 1034 39.86 18.55 -38.19
CA VAL A 1034 40.78 18.13 -37.12
C VAL A 1034 41.68 19.26 -36.61
N ALA A 1035 41.83 20.34 -37.38
CA ALA A 1035 42.51 21.57 -36.97
C ALA A 1035 41.63 22.53 -36.14
N GLY A 1036 40.36 22.17 -35.90
CA GLY A 1036 39.44 22.96 -35.07
C GLY A 1036 38.47 23.85 -35.83
N GLN A 1037 38.40 23.76 -37.17
CA GLN A 1037 37.40 24.49 -37.94
C GLN A 1037 36.05 23.75 -37.90
N THR A 1038 34.96 24.50 -37.80
CA THR A 1038 33.60 23.95 -37.93
C THR A 1038 33.32 23.63 -39.39
N VAL A 1039 32.81 22.43 -39.66
CA VAL A 1039 32.46 22.01 -41.02
C VAL A 1039 30.94 21.99 -41.15
N LEU A 1040 30.36 23.14 -41.50
CA LEU A 1040 28.94 23.26 -41.82
C LEU A 1040 28.74 23.31 -43.35
N GLU A 1041 28.29 22.14 -43.85
CA GLU A 1041 27.59 21.82 -45.10
C GLU A 1041 28.23 22.01 -46.49
N THR A 1042 28.47 20.86 -47.14
CA THR A 1042 28.11 20.62 -48.55
C THR A 1042 27.37 19.29 -48.68
N ALA A 1043 26.07 19.23 -48.40
CA ALA A 1043 25.23 18.12 -48.87
C ALA A 1043 23.78 18.60 -49.08
N PRO A 1044 23.26 18.57 -50.32
CA PRO A 1044 21.89 18.99 -50.60
C PRO A 1044 20.92 17.85 -50.28
N ARG A 1045 20.44 17.79 -49.03
CA ARG A 1045 19.15 17.21 -48.55
C ARG A 1045 19.15 17.18 -47.01
N PRO A 1046 18.02 17.42 -46.32
CA PRO A 1046 17.89 17.00 -44.94
C PRO A 1046 17.90 15.46 -44.94
N GLU A 1047 19.04 14.87 -44.58
CA GLU A 1047 19.15 13.43 -44.33
C GLU A 1047 18.60 13.12 -42.94
N GLN A 1048 18.06 11.91 -42.79
CA GLN A 1048 17.48 11.47 -41.53
C GLN A 1048 18.57 11.30 -40.48
N ARG A 1049 18.35 11.84 -39.27
CA ARG A 1049 19.20 11.60 -38.10
C ARG A 1049 18.99 10.18 -37.60
N VAL A 1050 20.06 9.52 -37.15
CA VAL A 1050 20.00 8.15 -36.62
C VAL A 1050 20.56 8.07 -35.21
N SER A 1051 20.02 7.16 -34.41
CA SER A 1051 20.53 6.85 -33.07
C SER A 1051 21.93 6.26 -33.17
N LEU A 1052 22.90 6.91 -32.54
CA LEU A 1052 24.30 6.50 -32.44
C LEU A 1052 24.74 6.54 -30.97
N PRO A 1053 25.79 5.80 -30.57
CA PRO A 1053 26.32 5.85 -29.20
C PRO A 1053 26.57 7.29 -28.73
N GLY A 1054 26.14 7.58 -27.50
CA GLY A 1054 26.38 8.87 -26.86
C GLY A 1054 27.82 9.03 -26.36
N TYR A 1055 28.13 10.22 -25.87
CA TYR A 1055 29.46 10.60 -25.40
C TYR A 1055 29.95 9.71 -24.24
N PRO A 1056 31.16 9.13 -24.31
CA PRO A 1056 31.68 8.27 -23.26
C PRO A 1056 32.27 9.11 -22.12
N PHE A 1057 31.44 9.64 -21.23
CA PHE A 1057 31.87 10.41 -20.05
C PHE A 1057 33.04 9.76 -19.29
N ALA A 1058 33.92 10.58 -18.70
CA ALA A 1058 34.96 10.11 -17.79
C ALA A 1058 34.31 9.43 -16.56
N PRO A 1059 34.75 8.23 -16.17
CA PRO A 1059 34.18 7.50 -15.05
C PRO A 1059 34.83 7.88 -13.71
N ASP A 1060 35.06 9.17 -13.48
CA ASP A 1060 35.73 9.63 -12.25
C ASP A 1060 34.80 9.44 -11.05
N SER A 1061 35.34 8.93 -9.95
CA SER A 1061 34.54 8.55 -8.78
C SER A 1061 34.38 9.73 -7.82
N PHE A 1062 33.14 10.10 -7.51
CA PHE A 1062 32.80 11.12 -6.52
C PHE A 1062 31.85 10.56 -5.47
N TRP A 1063 32.26 10.61 -4.20
CA TRP A 1063 31.47 10.16 -3.05
C TRP A 1063 31.90 10.89 -1.78
N ALA A 1064 30.94 11.29 -0.95
CA ALA A 1064 31.24 11.95 0.31
C ALA A 1064 31.76 10.95 1.35
N VAL A 1065 32.95 11.23 1.91
CA VAL A 1065 33.57 10.49 3.01
C VAL A 1065 33.64 11.35 4.28
N THR A 1066 33.95 10.73 5.43
CA THR A 1066 34.09 11.41 6.73
C THR A 1066 35.17 12.48 6.70
N ALA A 1067 34.91 13.62 7.35
CA ALA A 1067 35.83 14.77 7.38
C ALA A 1067 37.19 14.49 8.06
N GLU A 1068 37.32 13.40 8.83
CA GLU A 1068 38.56 13.00 9.50
C GLU A 1068 39.54 12.24 8.58
N ASP A 1069 39.12 11.80 7.38
CA ASP A 1069 39.96 11.05 6.44
C ASP A 1069 40.70 11.93 5.41
N ASP A 1070 40.59 13.26 5.52
CA ASP A 1070 41.25 14.23 4.61
C ASP A 1070 42.61 14.74 5.15
N ASP A 1071 43.20 14.08 6.15
CA ASP A 1071 44.58 14.34 6.60
C ASP A 1071 45.40 13.05 6.67
N GLY A 1072 46.63 13.11 6.14
CA GLY A 1072 47.57 11.98 6.06
C GLY A 1072 47.91 11.29 7.39
N PRO A 1073 48.67 10.18 7.37
CA PRO A 1073 48.63 9.15 8.39
C PRO A 1073 49.29 9.60 9.70
N VAL A 1074 48.53 9.79 10.78
CA VAL A 1074 49.05 9.83 12.15
C VAL A 1074 48.14 9.05 13.11
N ARG A 1075 48.79 8.21 13.92
CA ARG A 1075 48.23 7.25 14.88
C ARG A 1075 47.73 7.90 16.19
N ARG A 1076 46.87 7.13 16.88
CA ARG A 1076 46.56 7.05 18.34
C ARG A 1076 45.53 8.05 18.86
N GLU A 1077 44.66 7.73 19.83
CA GLU A 1077 44.47 6.54 20.68
C GLU A 1077 43.03 6.55 21.24
N VAL A 1078 42.51 5.36 21.51
CA VAL A 1078 41.16 5.09 22.02
C VAL A 1078 41.05 5.43 23.51
N GLY A 1079 39.95 6.08 23.89
CA GLY A 1079 39.49 6.21 25.28
C GLY A 1079 38.06 5.71 25.42
N THR A 1080 37.89 4.54 26.02
CA THR A 1080 36.61 3.90 26.38
C THR A 1080 36.28 4.12 27.85
N SER A 1081 35.02 4.45 28.17
CA SER A 1081 34.35 4.08 29.44
C SER A 1081 32.83 4.26 29.26
N THR A 1082 32.07 3.17 29.10
CA THR A 1082 31.26 2.42 30.10
C THR A 1082 29.81 2.92 30.23
N ASP A 1083 28.87 2.10 29.78
CA ASP A 1083 27.86 1.49 30.66
C ASP A 1083 27.39 0.16 30.04
N GLY A 1084 27.56 -0.95 30.76
CA GLY A 1084 27.44 -2.31 30.24
C GLY A 1084 26.68 -3.28 31.14
N SER A 1085 26.09 -2.82 32.25
CA SER A 1085 25.47 -3.73 33.23
C SER A 1085 24.09 -4.22 32.81
N GLU A 1086 23.27 -3.43 32.11
CA GLU A 1086 21.92 -3.86 31.68
C GLU A 1086 21.93 -4.94 30.58
N ASN A 1087 23.01 -5.02 29.80
CA ASN A 1087 23.14 -5.99 28.69
C ASN A 1087 23.63 -7.38 29.14
N GLU A 1088 24.13 -7.52 30.36
CA GLU A 1088 24.71 -8.77 30.84
C GLU A 1088 23.63 -9.68 31.44
N GLU A 1089 22.68 -9.13 32.19
CA GLU A 1089 21.52 -9.87 32.73
C GLU A 1089 20.59 -10.38 31.61
N ILE A 1090 20.33 -9.57 30.58
CA ILE A 1090 19.50 -9.96 29.43
C ILE A 1090 20.18 -11.07 28.61
N ARG A 1091 21.50 -11.02 28.44
CA ARG A 1091 22.26 -12.09 27.76
C ARG A 1091 22.27 -13.38 28.55
N GLU A 1092 22.40 -13.31 29.87
CA GLU A 1092 22.42 -14.49 30.74
C GLU A 1092 21.05 -15.18 30.75
N LEU A 1093 19.96 -14.41 30.80
CA LEU A 1093 18.59 -14.92 30.68
C LEU A 1093 18.32 -15.55 29.31
N THR A 1094 18.77 -14.89 28.23
CA THR A 1094 18.62 -15.40 26.86
C THR A 1094 19.38 -16.71 26.68
N ALA A 1095 20.59 -16.84 27.25
CA ALA A 1095 21.39 -18.06 27.19
C ALA A 1095 20.78 -19.23 27.97
N LEU A 1096 20.13 -18.96 29.11
CA LEU A 1096 19.40 -19.96 29.89
C LEU A 1096 18.16 -20.47 29.14
N LEU A 1097 17.40 -19.56 28.51
CA LEU A 1097 16.22 -19.89 27.71
C LEU A 1097 16.59 -20.68 26.44
N ASP A 1098 17.71 -20.33 25.81
CA ASP A 1098 18.24 -21.04 24.64
C ASP A 1098 18.64 -22.48 24.98
N ALA A 1099 19.33 -22.68 26.11
CA ALA A 1099 19.73 -24.00 26.59
C ALA A 1099 18.53 -24.86 27.03
N LEU A 1100 17.49 -24.24 27.60
CA LEU A 1100 16.22 -24.89 27.92
C LEU A 1100 15.49 -25.35 26.64
N SER A 1101 15.45 -24.49 25.60
CA SER A 1101 14.78 -24.80 24.32
C SER A 1101 15.46 -25.93 23.54
N ARG A 1102 16.77 -26.11 23.73
CA ARG A 1102 17.56 -27.21 23.16
C ARG A 1102 17.53 -28.49 24.00
N GLY A 1103 16.89 -28.48 25.17
CA GLY A 1103 16.84 -29.58 26.11
C GLY A 1103 18.17 -29.87 26.82
N GLU A 1104 19.09 -28.89 26.82
CA GLU A 1104 20.41 -28.97 27.45
C GLU A 1104 20.35 -28.64 28.95
N LEU A 1105 19.28 -27.97 29.38
CA LEU A 1105 18.92 -27.69 30.77
C LEU A 1105 17.47 -28.10 31.02
N THR A 1106 17.19 -28.56 32.24
CA THR A 1106 15.82 -28.72 32.73
C THR A 1106 15.33 -27.42 33.38
N VAL A 1107 14.01 -27.28 33.56
CA VAL A 1107 13.42 -26.11 34.23
C VAL A 1107 13.98 -25.95 35.65
N GLU A 1108 14.22 -27.05 36.36
CA GLU A 1108 14.85 -27.07 37.69
C GLU A 1108 16.32 -26.62 37.68
N ASP A 1109 17.06 -26.87 36.59
CA ASP A 1109 18.44 -26.37 36.42
C ASP A 1109 18.50 -24.86 36.18
N VAL A 1110 17.46 -24.29 35.56
CA VAL A 1110 17.31 -22.85 35.33
C VAL A 1110 16.94 -22.16 36.64
N ASP A 1111 15.99 -22.71 37.42
CA ASP A 1111 15.61 -22.19 38.73
C ASP A 1111 16.78 -22.18 39.72
N LEU A 1112 17.60 -23.25 39.76
CA LEU A 1112 18.80 -23.31 40.60
C LEU A 1112 19.87 -22.27 40.26
N ARG A 1113 19.90 -21.79 39.01
CA ARG A 1113 20.84 -20.77 38.54
C ARG A 1113 20.33 -19.35 38.81
N LEU A 1114 19.02 -19.14 38.70
CA LEU A 1114 18.38 -17.87 39.02
C LEU A 1114 18.41 -17.57 40.52
N VAL A 1115 18.19 -18.59 41.39
CA VAL A 1115 18.28 -18.45 42.86
C VAL A 1115 19.72 -18.12 43.34
N ARG A 1116 20.76 -18.48 42.58
CA ARG A 1116 22.15 -18.12 42.91
C ARG A 1116 22.52 -16.67 42.59
N ASN A 1117 21.82 -16.03 41.66
CA ASN A 1117 22.06 -14.62 41.30
C ASN A 1117 21.38 -13.64 42.27
N GLU A 1118 20.34 -14.06 43.02
CA GLU A 1118 19.72 -13.22 44.06
C GLU A 1118 20.58 -13.08 45.34
N GLY A 1119 21.55 -13.96 45.56
CA GLY A 1119 22.42 -13.95 46.75
C GLY A 1119 23.56 -12.92 46.75
N MET A 1120 23.66 -12.06 45.73
CA MET A 1120 24.77 -11.12 45.55
C MET A 1120 24.38 -9.64 45.56
N ASN A 1121 23.14 -9.32 45.94
CA ASN A 1121 22.71 -7.97 46.29
C ASN A 1121 22.14 -7.94 47.72
N SER A 1122 23.03 -7.98 48.72
CA SER A 1122 22.79 -7.49 50.09
C SER A 1122 23.93 -6.59 50.53
#